data_AF-A0A080WU60-F1
#
_entry.id   AF-A0A080WU60-F1
#
_cell.length_a   1.000
_cell.length_b   1.000
_cell.length_c   1.000
_cell.angle_alpha   90.00
_cell.angle_beta   90.00
_cell.angle_gamma   90.00
#
_symmetry.space_group_name_H-M   'P 1'
#
loop_
_entity.id
_entity.type
_entity.pdbx_description
1 polymer ?
#
loop_
_entity_poly.entity_id
_entity_poly.type
_entity_poly.pdbx_seq_one_letter_code
_entity_poly.pdbx_strand_id
1 'polypeptide(L)'
;MSKLAIEASSEDDIYDVATKIVCLECGVDKVEDCPPKAAEVVDKLMKAPTFSRKEEVKAWEQELVPCEHTIGLQQGSNQGIRIREPSKCYGCDLQENLWLCLECGTVGCGRAQFGGIGGNSHALAHSNEKSHGVAVKLRSITPEGSADIYCYTCNDERTDPELAQHLSHWGINIAEQEKTEKSLTELQIEQNLKWDFSMTSNDGQVLNPVFGPELTGLKNLGNSCYIASVLQCLFALPEFKDRYFKPNEEPPPSSAPAEDLETQLRKIADGLLSGRYSVPDPAAAGSTSDVVYQRGLSPSMFKHLIGRGHPEFSTMRQQDAFELLMHLFKIISVSPHSATGPNPVESFRFAVEQRLQCTSCKKVRYKVDEQDNISVEVPAIRLNHFMPGPGTDQKWETVPLKNCIDLFTREEHVELTCSGCGNEQFSKQSLFKTLPQNLIVNARRWEVVNYVPMKLDIPVVVGNEPLDLTQYLSKGKQEDEVVLEDEPESAVPEFVPNSDAFAALCGMGFPENRVKKGLFNTGNSDQEAALNWILAHMDDPDIDQPLVTGAGSASSAQKPADGDDKINQLADMGIERDRAEKALGATDWDVTRALDWVFSHPDEPLEPNSTAATSSSGPSGSIPGSSEKPALFDLQSIVCHKGTSVHAG
;
A
#
# COMPACT_ATOMS: atom_id res chain seq x y z
N MET A 1 21.54 5.79 -37.09
CA MET A 1 21.51 6.17 -35.67
C MET A 1 21.77 4.89 -34.89
N SER A 2 22.99 4.69 -34.43
CA SER A 2 23.40 3.51 -33.67
C SER A 2 22.51 3.40 -32.42
N LYS A 3 21.89 2.23 -32.21
CA LYS A 3 21.30 1.88 -30.93
C LYS A 3 22.41 2.06 -29.88
N LEU A 4 22.33 3.12 -29.08
CA LEU A 4 22.97 3.15 -27.78
C LEU A 4 22.19 2.14 -26.94
N ALA A 5 22.49 0.86 -27.15
CA ALA A 5 22.32 -0.13 -26.11
C ALA A 5 23.25 0.34 -25.00
N ILE A 6 22.67 0.78 -23.89
CA ILE A 6 23.42 0.83 -22.65
C ILE A 6 23.65 -0.65 -22.33
N GLU A 7 24.76 -1.21 -22.79
CA GLU A 7 25.25 -2.47 -22.22
C GLU A 7 25.37 -2.17 -20.72
N ALA A 8 24.52 -2.81 -19.92
CA ALA A 8 24.72 -2.82 -18.48
C ALA A 8 26.11 -3.40 -18.28
N SER A 9 27.09 -2.55 -17.94
CA SER A 9 28.44 -3.01 -17.58
C SER A 9 28.27 -4.05 -16.50
N SER A 10 28.50 -5.30 -16.83
CA SER A 10 28.42 -6.39 -15.88
C SER A 10 29.59 -6.26 -14.92
N GLU A 11 29.46 -6.76 -13.69
CA GLU A 11 30.61 -6.80 -12.77
C GLU A 11 31.76 -7.62 -13.37
N ASP A 12 31.45 -8.56 -14.26
CA ASP A 12 32.42 -9.36 -15.02
C ASP A 12 33.23 -8.51 -16.03
N ASP A 13 32.72 -7.34 -16.45
CA ASP A 13 33.44 -6.39 -17.30
C ASP A 13 34.42 -5.50 -16.50
N ILE A 14 34.26 -5.46 -15.18
CA ILE A 14 35.01 -4.57 -14.28
C ILE A 14 35.99 -5.35 -13.40
N TYR A 15 35.66 -6.59 -13.04
CA TYR A 15 36.40 -7.40 -12.08
C TYR A 15 36.77 -8.78 -12.62
N ASP A 16 38.01 -9.21 -12.35
CA ASP A 16 38.41 -10.61 -12.51
C ASP A 16 37.84 -11.45 -11.36
N VAL A 17 36.85 -12.29 -11.65
CA VAL A 17 36.17 -13.12 -10.63
C VAL A 17 36.86 -14.49 -10.52
N ALA A 18 37.28 -14.85 -9.31
CA ALA A 18 37.80 -16.18 -8.99
C ALA A 18 36.96 -16.84 -7.88
N THR A 19 36.49 -18.07 -8.11
CA THR A 19 35.67 -18.83 -7.14
C THR A 19 36.53 -19.82 -6.36
N LYS A 20 36.37 -19.85 -5.03
CA LYS A 20 37.04 -20.81 -4.13
C LYS A 20 36.04 -21.42 -3.15
N ILE A 21 36.26 -22.68 -2.77
CA ILE A 21 35.52 -23.36 -1.71
C ILE A 21 36.35 -23.26 -0.43
N VAL A 22 35.74 -22.74 0.64
CA VAL A 22 36.38 -22.61 1.95
C VAL A 22 35.57 -23.39 2.98
N CYS A 23 36.23 -24.31 3.69
CA CYS A 23 35.63 -24.95 4.86
C CYS A 23 35.99 -24.13 6.10
N LEU A 24 35.02 -23.44 6.71
CA LEU A 24 35.24 -22.58 7.87
C LEU A 24 35.69 -23.36 9.13
N GLU A 25 35.31 -24.64 9.25
CA GLU A 25 35.74 -25.50 10.36
C GLU A 25 37.18 -25.99 10.19
N CYS A 26 37.56 -26.37 8.98
CA CYS A 26 38.89 -26.93 8.68
C CYS A 26 39.93 -25.85 8.30
N GLY A 27 39.50 -24.63 7.94
CA GLY A 27 40.38 -23.55 7.47
C GLY A 27 41.04 -23.83 6.11
N VAL A 28 40.52 -24.78 5.33
CA VAL A 28 41.07 -25.19 4.02
C VAL A 28 40.38 -24.43 2.89
N ASP A 29 41.17 -23.90 1.94
CA ASP A 29 40.73 -23.04 0.83
C ASP A 29 40.97 -23.64 -0.57
N LYS A 30 41.24 -24.95 -0.66
CA LYS A 30 41.61 -25.64 -1.90
C LYS A 30 40.47 -26.48 -2.46
N VAL A 31 39.97 -26.06 -3.62
CA VAL A 31 38.94 -26.76 -4.41
C VAL A 31 39.44 -28.11 -4.94
N GLU A 32 40.74 -28.24 -5.18
CA GLU A 32 41.39 -29.44 -5.74
C GLU A 32 41.30 -30.67 -4.83
N ASP A 33 41.12 -30.45 -3.52
CA ASP A 33 40.96 -31.51 -2.51
C ASP A 33 39.48 -31.82 -2.21
N CYS A 34 38.54 -31.16 -2.90
CA CYS A 34 37.12 -31.32 -2.64
C CYS A 34 36.54 -32.57 -3.35
N PRO A 35 35.57 -33.28 -2.73
CA PRO A 35 34.92 -34.43 -3.36
C PRO A 35 34.28 -34.07 -4.72
N PRO A 36 34.19 -35.00 -5.68
CA PRO A 36 33.58 -34.74 -7.00
C PRO A 36 32.12 -34.26 -6.92
N LYS A 37 31.38 -34.61 -5.86
CA LYS A 37 30.04 -34.07 -5.57
C LYS A 37 30.05 -32.55 -5.30
N ALA A 38 31.11 -32.02 -4.71
CA ALA A 38 31.22 -30.58 -4.41
C ALA A 38 31.34 -29.76 -5.70
N ALA A 39 32.08 -30.26 -6.69
CA ALA A 39 32.19 -29.61 -8.00
C ALA A 39 30.83 -29.54 -8.72
N GLU A 40 30.02 -30.60 -8.64
CA GLU A 40 28.66 -30.60 -9.19
C GLU A 40 27.73 -29.59 -8.49
N VAL A 41 27.84 -29.47 -7.16
CA VAL A 41 27.05 -28.50 -6.38
C VAL A 41 27.47 -27.06 -6.73
N VAL A 42 28.78 -26.79 -6.84
CA VAL A 42 29.28 -25.46 -7.23
C VAL A 42 28.80 -25.09 -8.64
N ASP A 43 28.90 -25.99 -9.62
CA ASP A 43 28.41 -25.72 -10.98
C ASP A 43 26.91 -25.40 -10.99
N LYS A 44 26.10 -26.12 -10.21
CA LYS A 44 24.66 -25.81 -10.06
C LYS A 44 24.42 -24.46 -9.37
N LEU A 45 25.17 -24.12 -8.33
CA LEU A 45 25.04 -22.85 -7.63
C LEU A 45 25.42 -21.67 -8.52
N MET A 46 26.50 -21.78 -9.30
CA MET A 46 26.95 -20.71 -10.21
C MET A 46 25.99 -20.50 -11.38
N LYS A 47 25.27 -21.54 -11.82
CA LYS A 47 24.23 -21.45 -12.86
C LYS A 47 22.88 -20.98 -12.33
N ALA A 48 22.64 -21.08 -11.01
CA ALA A 48 21.38 -20.68 -10.42
C ALA A 48 21.23 -19.15 -10.50
N PRO A 49 20.11 -18.63 -11.02
CA PRO A 49 19.90 -17.19 -11.05
C PRO A 49 19.82 -16.65 -9.61
N THR A 50 20.60 -15.60 -9.34
CA THR A 50 20.63 -14.93 -8.04
C THR A 50 19.24 -14.38 -7.70
N PHE A 51 18.96 -14.24 -6.41
CA PHE A 51 17.70 -13.66 -5.94
C PHE A 51 17.48 -12.25 -6.54
N SER A 52 18.51 -11.41 -6.52
CA SER A 52 18.45 -10.07 -7.12
C SER A 52 18.12 -10.12 -8.61
N ARG A 53 18.70 -11.05 -9.38
CA ARG A 53 18.40 -11.20 -10.81
C ARG A 53 16.97 -11.69 -11.04
N LYS A 54 16.44 -12.59 -10.21
CA LYS A 54 15.04 -13.03 -10.29
C LYS A 54 14.07 -11.89 -9.97
N GLU A 55 14.36 -11.10 -8.94
CA GLU A 55 13.52 -9.96 -8.56
C GLU A 55 13.63 -8.82 -9.56
N GLU A 56 14.81 -8.58 -10.14
CA GLU A 56 14.97 -7.66 -11.27
C GLU A 56 14.08 -8.14 -12.41
N VAL A 57 14.20 -9.38 -12.88
CA VAL A 57 13.34 -9.95 -13.95
C VAL A 57 11.85 -9.76 -13.65
N LYS A 58 11.39 -10.06 -12.43
CA LYS A 58 10.01 -9.79 -12.01
C LYS A 58 9.64 -8.30 -12.01
N ALA A 59 10.58 -7.41 -11.74
CA ALA A 59 10.35 -5.96 -11.84
C ALA A 59 10.11 -5.47 -13.26
N TRP A 60 10.56 -6.24 -14.26
CA TRP A 60 10.30 -5.97 -15.68
C TRP A 60 9.02 -6.65 -16.18
N GLU A 61 8.53 -7.68 -15.49
CA GLU A 61 7.25 -8.34 -15.79
C GLU A 61 6.10 -7.54 -15.16
N GLN A 62 5.59 -6.52 -15.87
CA GLN A 62 4.29 -5.95 -15.54
C GLN A 62 3.22 -7.04 -15.73
N GLU A 63 2.59 -7.49 -14.65
CA GLU A 63 1.40 -8.34 -14.72
C GLU A 63 0.21 -7.53 -15.26
N LEU A 64 0.20 -7.34 -16.58
CA LEU A 64 -0.96 -6.82 -17.28
C LEU A 64 -2.05 -7.89 -17.28
N VAL A 65 -3.27 -7.50 -16.92
CA VAL A 65 -4.44 -8.39 -16.93
C VAL A 65 -5.40 -8.01 -18.05
N PRO A 66 -6.15 -8.96 -18.61
CA PRO A 66 -7.19 -8.65 -19.58
C PRO A 66 -8.35 -7.89 -18.91
N CYS A 67 -9.05 -7.06 -19.67
CA CYS A 67 -10.30 -6.43 -19.23
C CYS A 67 -11.50 -6.94 -20.03
N GLU A 68 -12.71 -6.61 -19.59
CA GLU A 68 -13.95 -6.98 -20.30
C GLU A 68 -13.96 -6.48 -21.76
N HIS A 69 -13.33 -5.32 -22.03
CA HIS A 69 -13.25 -4.74 -23.37
C HIS A 69 -12.29 -5.50 -24.30
N THR A 70 -11.24 -6.13 -23.77
CA THR A 70 -10.34 -6.99 -24.57
C THR A 70 -10.93 -8.38 -24.77
N ILE A 71 -11.64 -8.91 -23.76
CA ILE A 71 -12.26 -10.26 -23.82
C ILE A 71 -13.52 -10.24 -24.70
N GLY A 72 -14.34 -9.21 -24.60
CA GLY A 72 -15.59 -9.04 -25.35
C GLY A 72 -15.43 -8.24 -26.64
N LEU A 73 -14.20 -8.09 -27.15
CA LEU A 73 -13.91 -7.21 -28.28
C LEU A 73 -14.66 -7.67 -29.54
N GLN A 74 -15.40 -6.77 -30.17
CA GLN A 74 -16.07 -7.03 -31.45
C GLN A 74 -15.42 -6.22 -32.56
N GLN A 75 -14.81 -6.91 -33.52
CA GLN A 75 -14.18 -6.25 -34.67
C GLN A 75 -15.21 -5.98 -35.77
N GLY A 76 -15.23 -4.74 -36.27
CA GLY A 76 -16.03 -4.35 -37.42
C GLY A 76 -15.58 -5.05 -38.71
N SER A 77 -16.36 -4.90 -39.78
CA SER A 77 -16.01 -5.46 -41.10
C SER A 77 -14.63 -4.96 -41.56
N ASN A 78 -13.75 -5.88 -41.92
CA ASN A 78 -12.42 -5.51 -42.42
C ASN A 78 -12.44 -4.89 -43.82
N GLN A 79 -13.56 -4.92 -44.57
CA GLN A 79 -13.72 -4.35 -45.92
C GLN A 79 -12.54 -4.60 -46.90
N GLY A 80 -11.77 -5.68 -46.70
CA GLY A 80 -10.54 -5.94 -47.47
C GLY A 80 -9.32 -5.05 -47.13
N ILE A 81 -9.39 -4.23 -46.09
CA ILE A 81 -8.28 -3.48 -45.52
C ILE A 81 -7.24 -4.46 -45.01
N ARG A 82 -6.03 -4.36 -45.56
CA ARG A 82 -4.84 -5.04 -45.04
C ARG A 82 -3.84 -3.98 -44.64
N ILE A 83 -3.53 -3.91 -43.36
CA ILE A 83 -2.55 -2.95 -42.85
C ILE A 83 -1.18 -3.44 -43.30
N ARG A 84 -0.54 -2.65 -44.18
CA ARG A 84 0.80 -2.91 -44.69
C ARG A 84 1.75 -1.84 -44.20
N GLU A 85 3.01 -2.23 -44.00
CA GLU A 85 4.07 -1.28 -43.72
C GLU A 85 4.53 -0.56 -44.99
N PRO A 86 4.87 0.75 -44.92
CA PRO A 86 4.82 1.60 -43.74
C PRO A 86 3.41 2.16 -43.46
N SER A 87 2.97 2.08 -42.21
CA SER A 87 1.73 2.71 -41.73
C SER A 87 2.00 4.15 -41.28
N LYS A 88 1.00 5.04 -41.42
CA LYS A 88 1.07 6.46 -41.08
C LYS A 88 -0.19 6.86 -40.31
N CYS A 89 -0.08 7.82 -39.41
CA CYS A 89 -1.24 8.36 -38.71
C CYS A 89 -2.30 8.90 -39.68
N TYR A 90 -3.59 8.64 -39.41
CA TYR A 90 -4.69 9.18 -40.23
C TYR A 90 -4.82 10.71 -40.16
N GLY A 91 -4.37 11.33 -39.07
CA GLY A 91 -4.54 12.75 -38.79
C GLY A 91 -3.26 13.60 -38.92
N CYS A 92 -2.09 13.00 -39.11
CA CYS A 92 -0.83 13.74 -39.29
C CYS A 92 0.27 12.95 -40.01
N ASP A 93 1.45 13.54 -40.13
CA ASP A 93 2.59 12.97 -40.84
C ASP A 93 3.46 11.99 -40.03
N LEU A 94 3.08 11.69 -38.79
CA LEU A 94 3.85 10.79 -37.92
C LEU A 94 3.83 9.34 -38.43
N GLN A 95 5.01 8.73 -38.41
CA GLN A 95 5.26 7.33 -38.77
C GLN A 95 5.75 6.50 -37.58
N GLU A 96 5.89 7.10 -36.40
CA GLU A 96 6.36 6.47 -35.16
C GLU A 96 5.28 6.61 -34.08
N ASN A 97 5.31 5.75 -33.06
CA ASN A 97 4.33 5.75 -31.97
C ASN A 97 2.88 5.62 -32.48
N LEU A 98 2.65 4.63 -33.34
CA LEU A 98 1.38 4.38 -34.00
C LEU A 98 0.58 3.31 -33.28
N TRP A 99 -0.70 3.63 -33.06
CA TRP A 99 -1.68 2.83 -32.37
C TRP A 99 -2.78 2.42 -33.34
N LEU A 100 -2.93 1.11 -33.52
CA LEU A 100 -3.98 0.49 -34.31
C LEU A 100 -5.20 0.22 -33.44
N CYS A 101 -6.35 0.80 -33.79
CA CYS A 101 -7.62 0.42 -33.18
C CYS A 101 -8.01 -1.00 -33.59
N LEU A 102 -8.17 -1.91 -32.61
CA LEU A 102 -8.50 -3.31 -32.88
C LEU A 102 -9.95 -3.50 -33.37
N GLU A 103 -10.84 -2.54 -33.10
CA GLU A 103 -12.26 -2.60 -33.50
C GLU A 103 -12.49 -2.21 -34.97
N CYS A 104 -11.74 -1.25 -35.51
CA CYS A 104 -12.02 -0.70 -36.85
C CYS A 104 -10.80 -0.54 -37.77
N GLY A 105 -9.61 -0.89 -37.31
CA GLY A 105 -8.41 -0.88 -38.15
C GLY A 105 -7.79 0.51 -38.38
N THR A 106 -8.29 1.57 -37.73
CA THR A 106 -7.77 2.93 -37.87
C THR A 106 -6.45 3.10 -37.12
N VAL A 107 -5.45 3.73 -37.76
CA VAL A 107 -4.11 3.95 -37.19
C VAL A 107 -3.95 5.41 -36.77
N GLY A 108 -3.90 5.66 -35.46
CA GLY A 108 -3.67 6.99 -34.85
C GLY A 108 -2.28 7.11 -34.22
N CYS A 109 -1.75 8.31 -34.07
CA CYS A 109 -0.52 8.53 -33.29
C CYS A 109 -0.85 8.61 -31.79
N GLY A 110 0.14 8.26 -30.96
CA GLY A 110 0.06 8.27 -29.50
C GLY A 110 -0.14 9.67 -28.91
N ARG A 111 -0.32 9.73 -27.59
CA ARG A 111 -0.58 10.99 -26.86
C ARG A 111 0.60 11.96 -26.95
N ALA A 112 0.30 13.26 -26.94
CA ALA A 112 1.31 14.29 -26.77
C ALA A 112 1.87 14.27 -25.34
N GLN A 113 3.17 14.06 -25.18
CA GLN A 113 3.86 14.04 -23.89
C GLN A 113 5.01 15.05 -23.89
N PHE A 114 5.19 15.78 -22.78
CA PHE A 114 6.26 16.77 -22.65
C PHE A 114 7.60 16.06 -22.41
N GLY A 115 8.58 16.24 -23.30
CA GLY A 115 9.91 15.62 -23.18
C GLY A 115 10.00 14.12 -23.56
N GLY A 116 8.97 13.55 -24.21
CA GLY A 116 8.91 12.15 -24.62
C GLY A 116 8.85 11.92 -26.15
N ILE A 117 8.44 10.72 -26.56
CA ILE A 117 8.24 10.35 -27.99
C ILE A 117 7.13 11.21 -28.61
N GLY A 118 7.33 11.64 -29.86
CA GLY A 118 6.36 12.44 -30.60
C GLY A 118 4.98 11.77 -30.70
N GLY A 119 3.92 12.54 -30.43
CA GLY A 119 2.52 12.12 -30.51
C GLY A 119 1.59 13.34 -30.50
N ASN A 120 0.46 13.25 -31.20
CA ASN A 120 -0.54 14.34 -31.30
C ASN A 120 -1.93 13.90 -30.78
N SER A 121 -2.00 12.80 -30.03
CA SER A 121 -3.23 12.27 -29.41
C SER A 121 -4.34 11.86 -30.40
N HIS A 122 -4.02 11.55 -31.65
CA HIS A 122 -5.04 11.15 -32.64
C HIS A 122 -5.68 9.79 -32.34
N ALA A 123 -4.98 8.85 -31.71
CA ALA A 123 -5.58 7.59 -31.29
C ALA A 123 -6.63 7.80 -30.17
N LEU A 124 -6.38 8.74 -29.25
CA LEU A 124 -7.34 9.14 -28.23
C LEU A 124 -8.54 9.90 -28.83
N ALA A 125 -8.28 10.82 -29.77
CA ALA A 125 -9.34 11.54 -30.47
C ALA A 125 -10.29 10.58 -31.20
N HIS A 126 -9.74 9.59 -31.91
CA HIS A 126 -10.49 8.52 -32.55
C HIS A 126 -11.33 7.70 -31.55
N SER A 127 -10.75 7.32 -30.42
CA SER A 127 -11.47 6.61 -29.35
C SER A 127 -12.68 7.42 -28.85
N ASN A 128 -12.51 8.72 -28.61
CA ASN A 128 -13.60 9.59 -28.16
C ASN A 128 -14.68 9.82 -29.23
N GLU A 129 -14.30 9.95 -30.51
CA GLU A 129 -15.24 10.19 -31.61
C GLU A 129 -16.05 8.95 -32.00
N LYS A 130 -15.42 7.77 -31.95
CA LYS A 130 -16.03 6.50 -32.39
C LYS A 130 -16.49 5.61 -31.25
N SER A 131 -16.16 5.97 -30.00
CA SER A 131 -16.38 5.13 -28.82
C SER A 131 -15.71 3.76 -28.92
N HIS A 132 -14.58 3.68 -29.63
CA HIS A 132 -13.76 2.46 -29.67
C HIS A 132 -12.78 2.47 -28.50
N GLY A 133 -12.75 1.38 -27.74
CA GLY A 133 -12.03 1.28 -26.48
C GLY A 133 -10.62 0.74 -26.61
N VAL A 134 -10.33 -0.17 -27.55
CA VAL A 134 -9.06 -0.94 -27.52
C VAL A 134 -8.16 -0.63 -28.72
N ALA A 135 -6.88 -0.36 -28.43
CA ALA A 135 -5.85 -0.17 -29.44
C ALA A 135 -4.54 -0.90 -29.09
N VAL A 136 -3.81 -1.35 -30.12
CA VAL A 136 -2.51 -2.02 -30.02
C VAL A 136 -1.43 -1.15 -30.66
N LYS A 137 -0.24 -1.09 -30.07
CA LYS A 137 0.89 -0.34 -30.63
C LYS A 137 1.60 -1.18 -31.70
N LEU A 138 1.53 -0.74 -32.96
CA LEU A 138 1.91 -1.52 -34.15
C LEU A 138 3.34 -2.08 -34.11
N ARG A 139 4.30 -1.31 -33.57
CA ARG A 139 5.73 -1.66 -33.60
C ARG A 139 6.25 -2.29 -32.30
N SER A 140 5.35 -2.59 -31.36
CA SER A 140 5.63 -3.34 -30.13
C SER A 140 5.33 -4.84 -30.24
N ILE A 141 4.73 -5.28 -31.36
CA ILE A 141 4.27 -6.65 -31.57
C ILE A 141 5.47 -7.60 -31.69
N THR A 142 5.45 -8.69 -30.92
CA THR A 142 6.48 -9.73 -30.90
C THR A 142 5.98 -11.02 -31.57
N PRO A 143 6.88 -11.86 -32.15
CA PRO A 143 6.53 -13.18 -32.68
C PRO A 143 5.85 -14.11 -31.67
N GLU A 144 6.13 -13.93 -30.39
CA GLU A 144 5.58 -14.73 -29.28
C GLU A 144 4.13 -14.39 -28.96
N GLY A 145 3.56 -13.36 -29.60
CA GLY A 145 2.17 -12.96 -29.42
C GLY A 145 1.96 -11.93 -28.30
N SER A 146 2.99 -11.19 -27.91
CA SER A 146 2.87 -10.04 -27.00
C SER A 146 2.93 -8.72 -27.75
N ALA A 147 2.16 -7.73 -27.30
CA ALA A 147 2.18 -6.36 -27.80
C ALA A 147 1.64 -5.40 -26.72
N ASP A 148 2.00 -4.12 -26.82
CA ASP A 148 1.41 -3.10 -25.94
C ASP A 148 -0.04 -2.85 -26.37
N ILE A 149 -0.99 -3.13 -25.47
CA ILE A 149 -2.42 -2.89 -25.69
C ILE A 149 -2.90 -1.89 -24.65
N TYR A 150 -3.62 -0.88 -25.13
CA TYR A 150 -4.19 0.16 -24.31
C TYR A 150 -5.70 0.16 -24.46
N CYS A 151 -6.40 0.13 -23.32
CA CYS A 151 -7.84 0.29 -23.26
C CYS A 151 -8.17 1.72 -22.85
N TYR A 152 -8.65 2.53 -23.78
CA TYR A 152 -9.10 3.91 -23.54
C TYR A 152 -10.33 3.99 -22.63
N THR A 153 -11.18 2.95 -22.59
CA THR A 153 -12.33 2.90 -21.68
C THR A 153 -11.93 2.66 -20.23
N CYS A 154 -10.98 1.74 -19.99
CA CYS A 154 -10.39 1.55 -18.66
C CYS A 154 -9.32 2.61 -18.33
N ASN A 155 -8.89 3.38 -19.33
CA ASN A 155 -7.77 4.32 -19.28
C ASN A 155 -6.47 3.66 -18.74
N ASP A 156 -6.21 2.43 -19.17
CA ASP A 156 -5.17 1.57 -18.59
C ASP A 156 -4.60 0.57 -19.62
N GLU A 157 -3.39 0.05 -19.36
CA GLU A 157 -2.73 -0.98 -20.16
C GLU A 157 -3.28 -2.37 -19.82
N ARG A 158 -3.50 -3.20 -20.84
CA ARG A 158 -4.18 -4.50 -20.70
C ARG A 158 -3.51 -5.57 -21.56
N THR A 159 -3.84 -6.83 -21.32
CA THR A 159 -3.53 -7.92 -22.25
C THR A 159 -4.75 -8.33 -23.05
N ASP A 160 -4.53 -8.85 -24.24
CA ASP A 160 -5.58 -9.42 -25.08
C ASP A 160 -5.29 -10.92 -25.29
N PRO A 161 -6.07 -11.82 -24.67
CA PRO A 161 -5.88 -13.27 -24.81
C PRO A 161 -6.02 -13.77 -26.26
N GLU A 162 -6.74 -13.04 -27.12
CA GLU A 162 -7.01 -13.40 -28.51
C GLU A 162 -6.32 -12.47 -29.51
N LEU A 163 -5.24 -11.79 -29.09
CA LEU A 163 -4.50 -10.81 -29.90
C LEU A 163 -4.13 -11.33 -31.30
N ALA A 164 -3.71 -12.60 -31.41
CA ALA A 164 -3.39 -13.24 -32.68
C ALA A 164 -4.57 -13.26 -33.66
N GLN A 165 -5.77 -13.56 -33.17
CA GLN A 165 -6.97 -13.57 -33.98
C GLN A 165 -7.34 -12.13 -34.39
N HIS A 166 -7.29 -11.20 -33.43
CA HIS A 166 -7.61 -9.79 -33.67
C HIS A 166 -6.67 -9.11 -34.68
N LEU A 167 -5.37 -9.41 -34.64
CA LEU A 167 -4.39 -8.90 -35.60
C LEU A 167 -4.55 -9.56 -36.98
N SER A 168 -4.82 -10.87 -37.03
CA SER A 168 -5.06 -11.59 -38.27
C SER A 168 -6.25 -11.03 -39.06
N HIS A 169 -7.29 -10.54 -38.38
CA HIS A 169 -8.46 -9.91 -39.02
C HIS A 169 -8.09 -8.70 -39.88
N TRP A 170 -7.09 -7.93 -39.45
CA TRP A 170 -6.54 -6.76 -40.15
C TRP A 170 -5.38 -7.10 -41.10
N GLY A 171 -5.07 -8.39 -41.26
CA GLY A 171 -4.03 -8.89 -42.15
C GLY A 171 -2.61 -8.80 -41.58
N ILE A 172 -2.46 -8.71 -40.25
CA ILE A 172 -1.17 -8.68 -39.56
C ILE A 172 -0.88 -10.09 -39.04
N ASN A 173 0.15 -10.75 -39.59
CA ASN A 173 0.63 -12.04 -39.11
C ASN A 173 1.72 -11.85 -38.06
N ILE A 174 1.48 -12.31 -36.83
CA ILE A 174 2.40 -12.16 -35.70
C ILE A 174 3.76 -12.83 -35.96
N ALA A 175 3.78 -14.00 -36.61
CA ALA A 175 5.00 -14.75 -36.85
C ALA A 175 6.01 -14.04 -37.79
N GLU A 176 5.56 -13.02 -38.51
CA GLU A 176 6.37 -12.23 -39.44
C GLU A 176 6.76 -10.85 -38.86
N GLN A 177 6.33 -10.53 -37.62
CA GLN A 177 6.63 -9.25 -36.98
C GLN A 177 7.99 -9.27 -36.28
N GLU A 178 8.71 -8.16 -36.34
CA GLU A 178 9.89 -7.93 -35.53
C GLU A 178 9.66 -6.65 -34.70
N LYS A 179 9.93 -6.72 -33.40
CA LYS A 179 9.79 -5.56 -32.50
C LYS A 179 10.77 -4.47 -32.92
N THR A 180 10.25 -3.38 -33.49
CA THR A 180 11.05 -2.27 -34.03
C THR A 180 11.00 -1.01 -33.18
N GLU A 181 9.99 -0.85 -32.32
CA GLU A 181 9.91 0.21 -31.33
C GLU A 181 9.94 -0.35 -29.92
N LYS A 182 10.43 0.48 -28.98
CA LYS A 182 10.41 0.14 -27.56
C LYS A 182 8.96 0.01 -27.08
N SER A 183 8.70 -1.00 -26.27
CA SER A 183 7.41 -1.16 -25.60
C SER A 183 7.15 0.00 -24.63
N LEU A 184 5.90 0.26 -24.27
CA LEU A 184 5.55 1.26 -23.27
C LEU A 184 6.29 1.03 -21.95
N THR A 185 6.37 -0.22 -21.49
CA THR A 185 7.15 -0.62 -20.32
C THR A 185 8.62 -0.22 -20.47
N GLU A 186 9.27 -0.57 -21.58
CA GLU A 186 10.66 -0.20 -21.88
C GLU A 186 10.89 1.31 -21.96
N LEU A 187 9.89 2.06 -22.44
CA LEU A 187 9.94 3.52 -22.50
C LEU A 187 9.75 4.14 -21.13
N GLN A 188 8.86 3.60 -20.31
CA GLN A 188 8.67 4.01 -18.92
C GLN A 188 9.91 3.69 -18.10
N ILE A 189 10.59 2.57 -18.38
CA ILE A 189 11.85 2.22 -17.73
C ILE A 189 12.97 3.12 -18.23
N GLU A 190 13.12 3.33 -19.54
CA GLU A 190 14.10 4.26 -20.06
C GLU A 190 13.85 5.68 -19.53
N GLN A 191 12.58 6.08 -19.41
CA GLN A 191 12.18 7.32 -18.78
C GLN A 191 12.54 7.31 -17.30
N ASN A 192 12.29 6.25 -16.54
CA ASN A 192 12.69 6.14 -15.13
C ASN A 192 14.22 6.12 -14.93
N LEU A 193 14.96 5.52 -15.86
CA LEU A 193 16.44 5.44 -15.86
C LEU A 193 17.06 6.77 -16.33
N LYS A 194 16.43 7.49 -17.26
CA LYS A 194 16.86 8.80 -17.75
C LYS A 194 16.28 9.96 -16.95
N TRP A 195 15.20 9.75 -16.21
CA TRP A 195 14.71 10.56 -15.09
C TRP A 195 15.59 10.34 -13.86
N ASP A 196 16.89 10.18 -14.09
CA ASP A 196 17.86 10.64 -13.13
C ASP A 196 17.56 12.13 -12.98
N PHE A 197 16.93 12.48 -11.85
CA PHE A 197 16.39 13.80 -11.55
C PHE A 197 17.35 14.83 -12.11
N SER A 198 16.90 15.74 -12.99
CA SER A 198 17.78 16.82 -13.37
C SER A 198 18.13 17.52 -12.06
N MET A 199 19.37 17.35 -11.60
CA MET A 199 19.90 17.86 -10.33
C MET A 199 20.10 19.38 -10.41
N THR A 200 19.25 20.02 -11.21
CA THR A 200 19.27 21.40 -11.60
C THR A 200 18.18 22.06 -10.77
N SER A 201 18.58 22.94 -9.84
CA SER A 201 17.64 23.80 -9.12
C SER A 201 16.77 24.59 -10.11
N ASN A 202 15.66 25.16 -9.63
CA ASN A 202 14.82 26.08 -10.42
C ASN A 202 15.63 27.23 -11.07
N ASP A 203 16.81 27.54 -10.52
CA ASP A 203 17.75 28.55 -11.01
C ASP A 203 18.80 28.03 -12.02
N GLY A 204 18.71 26.78 -12.48
CA GLY A 204 19.66 26.23 -13.46
C GLY A 204 20.97 25.70 -12.86
N GLN A 205 21.14 25.72 -11.54
CA GLN A 205 22.37 25.27 -10.88
C GLN A 205 22.35 23.77 -10.56
N VAL A 206 23.43 23.07 -10.91
CA VAL A 206 23.63 21.67 -10.54
C VAL A 206 23.94 21.58 -9.04
N LEU A 207 23.17 20.77 -8.31
CA LEU A 207 23.37 20.52 -6.89
C LEU A 207 24.67 19.76 -6.66
N ASN A 208 25.39 20.13 -5.59
CA ASN A 208 26.63 19.47 -5.22
C ASN A 208 26.33 18.10 -4.58
N PRO A 209 26.97 17.01 -5.03
CA PRO A 209 26.86 15.73 -4.36
C PRO A 209 27.36 15.81 -2.92
N VAL A 210 26.65 15.15 -2.02
CA VAL A 210 27.00 15.05 -0.60
C VAL A 210 27.32 13.61 -0.25
N PHE A 211 28.25 13.44 0.69
CA PHE A 211 28.82 12.15 1.09
C PHE A 211 29.02 12.10 2.60
N GLY A 212 28.98 10.90 3.16
CA GLY A 212 29.29 10.63 4.56
C GLY A 212 28.17 9.91 5.34
N PRO A 213 28.31 9.81 6.66
CA PRO A 213 27.31 9.21 7.54
C PRO A 213 25.94 9.87 7.33
N GLU A 214 24.88 9.06 7.37
CA GLU A 214 23.48 9.49 7.18
C GLU A 214 23.14 10.07 5.79
N LEU A 215 24.08 10.02 4.84
CA LEU A 215 23.93 10.59 3.50
C LEU A 215 24.01 9.52 2.41
N THR A 216 23.67 8.27 2.74
CA THR A 216 23.69 7.16 1.77
C THR A 216 22.41 7.16 0.92
N GLY A 217 22.55 7.15 -0.40
CA GLY A 217 21.45 7.04 -1.35
C GLY A 217 20.93 5.61 -1.51
N LEU A 218 19.67 5.46 -1.91
CA LEU A 218 19.06 4.17 -2.22
C LEU A 218 18.86 4.03 -3.73
N LYS A 219 19.35 2.92 -4.30
CA LYS A 219 19.21 2.59 -5.72
C LYS A 219 17.76 2.22 -6.02
N ASN A 220 17.22 2.74 -7.12
CA ASN A 220 15.89 2.37 -7.61
C ASN A 220 15.90 0.92 -8.11
N LEU A 221 14.95 0.11 -7.62
CA LEU A 221 14.77 -1.31 -7.95
C LEU A 221 13.68 -1.55 -9.01
N GLY A 222 13.19 -0.49 -9.64
CA GLY A 222 11.94 -0.48 -10.41
C GLY A 222 10.80 0.06 -9.55
N ASN A 223 10.39 1.31 -9.80
CA ASN A 223 9.30 2.00 -9.09
C ASN A 223 9.45 2.05 -7.55
N SER A 224 10.64 1.88 -6.98
CA SER A 224 10.85 1.79 -5.53
C SER A 224 11.09 3.13 -4.83
N CYS A 225 10.72 4.26 -5.45
CA CYS A 225 10.94 5.61 -4.92
C CYS A 225 10.16 5.87 -3.63
N TYR A 226 8.97 5.28 -3.49
CA TYR A 226 8.15 5.36 -2.28
C TYR A 226 8.86 4.71 -1.08
N ILE A 227 9.50 3.56 -1.28
CA ILE A 227 10.34 2.89 -0.25
C ILE A 227 11.52 3.77 0.12
N ALA A 228 12.24 4.27 -0.89
CA ALA A 228 13.43 5.09 -0.63
C ALA A 228 13.10 6.33 0.18
N SER A 229 12.02 7.05 -0.18
CA SER A 229 11.60 8.27 0.49
C SER A 229 11.19 8.02 1.93
N VAL A 230 10.39 6.97 2.19
CA VAL A 230 9.94 6.62 3.54
C VAL A 230 11.11 6.19 4.42
N LEU A 231 12.00 5.33 3.93
CA LEU A 231 13.15 4.86 4.72
C LEU A 231 14.11 6.00 5.09
N GLN A 232 14.37 6.94 4.16
CA GLN A 232 15.21 8.10 4.44
C GLN A 232 14.60 8.99 5.53
N CYS A 233 13.27 9.22 5.49
CA CYS A 233 12.57 9.97 6.52
C CYS A 233 12.65 9.26 7.89
N LEU A 234 12.37 7.96 7.94
CA LEU A 234 12.37 7.20 9.19
C LEU A 234 13.76 7.13 9.83
N PHE A 235 14.80 6.79 9.06
CA PHE A 235 16.16 6.68 9.59
C PHE A 235 16.85 8.02 9.84
N ALA A 236 16.23 9.15 9.49
CA ALA A 236 16.67 10.46 9.93
C ALA A 236 16.24 10.77 11.38
N LEU A 237 15.26 10.03 11.92
CA LEU A 237 14.74 10.23 13.28
C LEU A 237 15.58 9.52 14.35
N PRO A 238 15.83 10.16 15.51
CA PRO A 238 16.59 9.56 16.60
C PRO A 238 16.04 8.20 17.06
N GLU A 239 14.73 8.04 17.11
CA GLU A 239 14.08 6.84 17.64
C GLU A 239 14.41 5.60 16.79
N PHE A 240 14.43 5.76 15.46
CA PHE A 240 14.81 4.69 14.54
C PHE A 240 16.31 4.45 14.53
N LYS A 241 17.12 5.53 14.60
CA LYS A 241 18.58 5.42 14.71
C LYS A 241 18.97 4.64 15.96
N ASP A 242 18.47 5.04 17.12
CA ASP A 242 18.82 4.45 18.41
C ASP A 242 18.34 2.99 18.51
N ARG A 243 17.20 2.65 17.89
CA ARG A 243 16.65 1.30 17.90
C ARG A 243 17.41 0.32 17.00
N TYR A 244 17.82 0.75 15.81
CA TYR A 244 18.33 -0.16 14.76
C TYR A 244 19.79 0.05 14.39
N PHE A 245 20.37 1.23 14.60
CA PHE A 245 21.79 1.47 14.32
C PHE A 245 22.66 1.02 15.49
N LYS A 246 22.97 -0.28 15.51
CA LYS A 246 23.80 -0.92 16.53
C LYS A 246 25.08 -1.52 15.89
N PRO A 247 26.04 -0.70 15.42
CA PRO A 247 27.20 -1.19 14.68
C PRO A 247 28.13 -2.12 15.48
N ASN A 248 28.04 -2.09 16.81
CA ASN A 248 28.87 -2.89 17.71
C ASN A 248 28.13 -4.09 18.32
N GLU A 249 26.88 -4.34 17.93
CA GLU A 249 26.08 -5.45 18.44
C GLU A 249 25.79 -6.43 17.30
N GLU A 250 25.85 -7.73 17.60
CA GLU A 250 25.41 -8.73 16.64
C GLU A 250 23.88 -8.67 16.47
N PRO A 251 23.37 -8.92 15.25
CA PRO A 251 21.93 -9.07 15.06
C PRO A 251 21.40 -10.27 15.86
N PRO A 252 20.09 -10.31 16.16
CA PRO A 252 19.50 -11.45 16.85
C PRO A 252 19.80 -12.77 16.13
N PRO A 253 20.03 -13.87 16.88
CA PRO A 253 20.24 -15.17 16.28
C PRO A 253 18.97 -15.61 15.54
N SER A 254 19.04 -15.71 14.22
CA SER A 254 17.95 -16.17 13.36
C SER A 254 18.42 -17.27 12.44
N SER A 255 17.60 -18.31 12.26
CA SER A 255 17.82 -19.37 11.27
C SER A 255 17.62 -18.89 9.83
N ALA A 256 16.87 -17.81 9.64
CA ALA A 256 16.60 -17.18 8.34
C ALA A 256 16.76 -15.65 8.42
N PRO A 257 18.00 -15.11 8.48
CA PRO A 257 18.25 -13.67 8.66
C PRO A 257 17.69 -12.80 7.52
N ALA A 258 17.48 -13.38 6.33
CA ALA A 258 16.84 -12.70 5.20
C ALA A 258 15.34 -12.46 5.41
N GLU A 259 14.71 -13.25 6.27
CA GLU A 259 13.28 -13.21 6.58
C GLU A 259 13.02 -12.57 7.95
N ASP A 260 14.07 -12.22 8.70
CA ASP A 260 13.97 -11.57 10.00
C ASP A 260 13.92 -10.04 9.85
N LEU A 261 12.80 -9.43 10.26
CA LEU A 261 12.57 -7.99 10.13
C LEU A 261 13.59 -7.16 10.90
N GLU A 262 13.89 -7.53 12.14
CA GLU A 262 14.85 -6.84 13.00
C GLU A 262 16.23 -6.81 12.34
N THR A 263 16.70 -7.95 11.82
CA THR A 263 17.96 -8.06 11.08
C THR A 263 17.95 -7.20 9.83
N GLN A 264 16.88 -7.22 9.03
CA GLN A 264 16.80 -6.39 7.83
C GLN A 264 16.76 -4.89 8.16
N LEU A 265 16.05 -4.46 9.21
CA LEU A 265 16.01 -3.07 9.65
C LEU A 265 17.37 -2.60 10.19
N ARG A 266 18.07 -3.42 10.98
CA ARG A 266 19.46 -3.14 11.41
C ARG A 266 20.41 -3.04 10.23
N LYS A 267 20.27 -3.92 9.23
CA LYS A 267 21.06 -3.88 7.99
C LYS A 267 20.82 -2.61 7.18
N ILE A 268 19.56 -2.17 7.06
CA ILE A 268 19.22 -0.89 6.41
C ILE A 268 19.79 0.28 7.21
N ALA A 269 19.61 0.29 8.54
CA ALA A 269 20.15 1.33 9.42
C ALA A 269 21.66 1.48 9.27
N ASP A 270 22.39 0.37 9.36
CA ASP A 270 23.84 0.36 9.18
C ASP A 270 24.25 0.85 7.78
N GLY A 271 23.55 0.41 6.73
CA GLY A 271 23.80 0.89 5.39
C GLY A 271 23.61 2.41 5.24
N LEU A 272 22.51 2.94 5.78
CA LEU A 272 22.15 4.35 5.66
C LEU A 272 23.04 5.26 6.53
N LEU A 273 23.36 4.81 7.74
CA LEU A 273 23.92 5.66 8.79
C LEU A 273 25.44 5.52 8.96
N SER A 274 26.05 4.40 8.56
CA SER A 274 27.49 4.17 8.77
C SER A 274 28.41 5.05 7.92
N GLY A 275 27.92 5.58 6.79
CA GLY A 275 28.72 6.33 5.82
C GLY A 275 29.65 5.48 4.94
N ARG A 276 29.72 4.15 5.16
CA ARG A 276 30.58 3.23 4.38
C ARG A 276 30.20 3.17 2.90
N TYR A 277 28.94 3.40 2.60
CA TYR A 277 28.36 3.32 1.24
C TYR A 277 28.10 4.69 0.61
N SER A 278 28.31 5.77 1.38
CA SER A 278 28.19 7.15 0.92
C SER A 278 29.57 7.69 0.55
N VAL A 279 30.19 7.08 -0.45
CA VAL A 279 31.51 7.47 -0.98
C VAL A 279 31.41 7.71 -2.49
N PRO A 280 32.23 8.61 -3.06
CA PRO A 280 32.26 8.83 -4.51
C PRO A 280 32.70 7.56 -5.24
N ASP A 281 31.91 7.12 -6.22
CA ASP A 281 32.19 5.97 -7.07
C ASP A 281 32.33 6.42 -8.54
N PRO A 282 33.56 6.42 -9.10
CA PRO A 282 33.80 6.76 -10.50
C PRO A 282 33.06 5.87 -11.49
N ALA A 283 32.70 4.63 -11.11
CA ALA A 283 31.94 3.71 -11.96
C ALA A 283 30.43 3.99 -11.94
N ALA A 284 29.94 4.77 -10.96
CA ALA A 284 28.55 5.22 -10.90
C ALA A 284 28.31 6.51 -11.71
N ALA A 285 29.36 7.19 -12.16
CA ALA A 285 29.24 8.33 -13.06
C ALA A 285 28.92 7.83 -14.48
N GLY A 286 27.68 8.04 -14.92
CA GLY A 286 27.33 7.90 -16.34
C GLY A 286 28.32 8.69 -17.20
N SER A 287 28.68 8.15 -18.36
CA SER A 287 29.81 8.54 -19.23
C SER A 287 29.83 9.98 -19.77
N THR A 288 29.04 10.90 -19.22
CA THR A 288 28.84 12.26 -19.73
C THR A 288 28.81 13.37 -18.67
N SER A 289 29.07 13.10 -17.38
CA SER A 289 29.08 14.16 -16.34
C SER A 289 30.36 14.20 -15.51
N ASP A 290 30.95 15.40 -15.33
CA ASP A 290 32.07 15.69 -14.40
C ASP A 290 31.72 15.48 -12.91
N VAL A 291 30.52 14.97 -12.61
CA VAL A 291 29.98 14.78 -11.27
C VAL A 291 30.05 13.30 -10.92
N VAL A 292 30.81 12.97 -9.88
CA VAL A 292 30.93 11.61 -9.34
C VAL A 292 29.86 11.41 -8.27
N TYR A 293 29.05 10.37 -8.39
CA TYR A 293 28.00 10.01 -7.44
C TYR A 293 28.39 8.79 -6.59
N GLN A 294 27.62 8.52 -5.55
CA GLN A 294 27.72 7.27 -4.79
C GLN A 294 26.99 6.14 -5.53
N ARG A 295 27.48 4.91 -5.38
CA ARG A 295 26.83 3.70 -5.94
C ARG A 295 25.41 3.48 -5.37
N GLY A 296 25.20 3.90 -4.13
CA GLY A 296 23.95 3.71 -3.40
C GLY A 296 23.69 2.26 -2.98
N LEU A 297 22.73 2.09 -2.09
CA LEU A 297 22.33 0.78 -1.54
C LEU A 297 21.12 0.21 -2.28
N SER A 298 21.11 -1.09 -2.52
CA SER A 298 19.98 -1.81 -3.14
C SER A 298 19.19 -2.58 -2.07
N PRO A 299 18.04 -2.06 -1.58
CA PRO A 299 17.28 -2.67 -0.49
C PRO A 299 16.37 -3.83 -0.95
N SER A 300 16.79 -4.66 -1.92
CA SER A 300 15.92 -5.68 -2.54
C SER A 300 15.44 -6.74 -1.56
N MET A 301 16.31 -7.17 -0.65
CA MET A 301 15.97 -8.14 0.40
C MET A 301 14.93 -7.58 1.36
N PHE A 302 15.09 -6.31 1.76
CA PHE A 302 14.12 -5.63 2.62
C PHE A 302 12.77 -5.43 1.91
N LYS A 303 12.77 -4.95 0.66
CA LYS A 303 11.56 -4.81 -0.16
C LYS A 303 10.77 -6.13 -0.23
N HIS A 304 11.47 -7.23 -0.51
CA HIS A 304 10.83 -8.53 -0.60
C HIS A 304 10.19 -8.95 0.73
N LEU A 305 10.92 -8.77 1.85
CA LEU A 305 10.43 -9.13 3.17
C LEU A 305 9.16 -8.37 3.53
N ILE A 306 9.18 -7.03 3.42
CA ILE A 306 8.00 -6.22 3.79
C ILE A 306 6.83 -6.38 2.81
N GLY A 307 7.12 -6.77 1.56
CA GLY A 307 6.10 -6.99 0.54
C GLY A 307 5.48 -8.38 0.59
N ARG A 308 6.10 -9.35 1.26
CA ARG A 308 5.65 -10.75 1.27
C ARG A 308 4.21 -10.87 1.77
N GLY A 309 3.34 -11.45 0.95
CA GLY A 309 1.92 -11.62 1.26
C GLY A 309 1.06 -10.36 1.09
N HIS A 310 1.64 -9.20 0.79
CA HIS A 310 0.89 -7.97 0.56
C HIS A 310 0.51 -7.85 -0.93
N PRO A 311 -0.76 -7.61 -1.29
CA PRO A 311 -1.20 -7.56 -2.69
C PRO A 311 -0.51 -6.46 -3.51
N GLU A 312 -0.21 -5.32 -2.88
CA GLU A 312 0.45 -4.19 -3.55
C GLU A 312 1.98 -4.22 -3.42
N PHE A 313 2.54 -4.23 -2.20
CA PHE A 313 3.99 -4.15 -1.98
C PHE A 313 4.81 -5.37 -2.40
N SER A 314 4.18 -6.54 -2.62
CA SER A 314 4.86 -7.68 -3.26
C SER A 314 5.19 -7.41 -4.73
N THR A 315 4.42 -6.53 -5.38
CA THR A 315 4.60 -6.18 -6.78
C THR A 315 5.72 -5.15 -6.98
N MET A 316 6.06 -4.88 -8.24
CA MET A 316 7.04 -3.86 -8.63
C MET A 316 6.36 -2.63 -9.24
N ARG A 317 5.05 -2.46 -8.96
CA ARG A 317 4.25 -1.29 -9.36
C ARG A 317 4.62 -0.07 -8.53
N GLN A 318 4.23 1.11 -9.02
CA GLN A 318 4.28 2.35 -8.24
C GLN A 318 3.24 2.27 -7.13
N GLN A 319 3.60 2.77 -5.94
CA GLN A 319 2.76 2.68 -4.74
C GLN A 319 2.76 4.00 -3.97
N ASP A 320 1.75 4.19 -3.15
CA ASP A 320 1.63 5.36 -2.28
C ASP A 320 2.61 5.25 -1.09
N ALA A 321 3.35 6.34 -0.83
CA ALA A 321 4.34 6.38 0.23
C ALA A 321 3.73 6.41 1.63
N PHE A 322 2.55 7.02 1.79
CA PHE A 322 1.85 7.05 3.06
C PHE A 322 1.25 5.68 3.39
N GLU A 323 0.70 4.96 2.41
CA GLU A 323 0.26 3.57 2.58
C GLU A 323 1.43 2.65 3.00
N LEU A 324 2.60 2.79 2.37
CA LEU A 324 3.79 2.04 2.78
C LEU A 324 4.20 2.38 4.22
N LEU A 325 4.18 3.65 4.61
CA LEU A 325 4.54 4.08 5.96
C LEU A 325 3.64 3.43 7.00
N MET A 326 2.32 3.41 6.78
CA MET A 326 1.37 2.74 7.66
C MET A 326 1.59 1.23 7.71
N HIS A 327 1.88 0.61 6.57
CA HIS A 327 2.24 -0.81 6.52
C HIS A 327 3.52 -1.13 7.31
N LEU A 328 4.55 -0.28 7.21
CA LEU A 328 5.76 -0.43 8.01
C LEU A 328 5.50 -0.25 9.52
N PHE A 329 4.70 0.73 9.92
CA PHE A 329 4.33 0.94 11.31
C PHE A 329 3.60 -0.27 11.90
N LYS A 330 2.69 -0.83 11.10
CA LYS A 330 1.95 -2.04 11.39
C LYS A 330 2.91 -3.23 11.63
N ILE A 331 3.78 -3.55 10.67
CA ILE A 331 4.73 -4.66 10.80
C ILE A 331 5.69 -4.45 11.98
N ILE A 332 6.25 -3.24 12.13
CA ILE A 332 7.20 -2.93 13.21
C ILE A 332 6.52 -3.11 14.57
N SER A 333 5.32 -2.57 14.76
CA SER A 333 4.61 -2.60 16.05
C SER A 333 4.27 -4.01 16.53
N VAL A 334 4.06 -4.96 15.61
CA VAL A 334 3.76 -6.35 15.95
C VAL A 334 5.01 -7.22 16.07
N SER A 335 6.12 -6.81 15.47
CA SER A 335 7.37 -7.54 15.59
C SER A 335 7.79 -7.71 17.07
N PRO A 336 8.47 -8.80 17.45
CA PRO A 336 8.82 -9.05 18.84
C PRO A 336 9.82 -7.99 19.32
N HIS A 337 9.36 -7.08 20.18
CA HIS A 337 10.22 -6.11 20.84
C HIS A 337 10.82 -6.79 22.07
N SER A 338 11.99 -7.42 21.89
CA SER A 338 12.75 -7.93 23.04
C SER A 338 13.29 -6.76 23.89
N ALA A 339 13.77 -7.05 25.10
CA ALA A 339 14.27 -6.10 26.12
C ALA A 339 15.42 -5.14 25.68
N THR A 340 15.76 -5.06 24.40
CA THR A 340 16.89 -4.32 23.83
C THR A 340 16.54 -2.93 23.24
N GLY A 341 15.27 -2.49 23.26
CA GLY A 341 14.91 -1.10 22.93
C GLY A 341 13.42 -0.86 22.73
N PRO A 342 12.91 0.37 22.97
CA PRO A 342 11.49 0.71 22.83
C PRO A 342 11.03 0.62 21.37
N ASN A 343 9.72 0.44 21.16
CA ASN A 343 9.13 0.49 19.82
C ASN A 343 9.23 1.92 19.27
N PRO A 344 9.96 2.18 18.16
CA PRO A 344 10.15 3.54 17.65
C PRO A 344 8.85 4.16 17.13
N VAL A 345 7.84 3.34 16.81
CA VAL A 345 6.50 3.79 16.37
C VAL A 345 5.73 4.46 17.52
N GLU A 346 6.06 4.17 18.79
CA GLU A 346 5.41 4.82 19.94
C GLU A 346 5.58 6.34 19.93
N SER A 347 6.68 6.85 19.36
CA SER A 347 6.94 8.29 19.24
C SER A 347 5.92 9.03 18.37
N PHE A 348 5.16 8.30 17.54
CA PHE A 348 4.10 8.83 16.67
C PHE A 348 2.71 8.70 17.26
N ARG A 349 2.51 7.89 18.30
CA ARG A 349 1.18 7.64 18.87
C ARG A 349 0.72 8.80 19.73
N PHE A 350 -0.53 9.19 19.56
CA PHE A 350 -1.22 10.22 20.34
C PHE A 350 -2.72 9.95 20.36
N ALA A 351 -3.48 10.78 21.07
CA ALA A 351 -4.93 10.66 21.18
C ALA A 351 -5.64 11.92 20.69
N VAL A 352 -6.69 11.72 19.91
CA VAL A 352 -7.63 12.76 19.48
C VAL A 352 -8.91 12.62 20.28
N GLU A 353 -9.39 13.72 20.83
CA GLU A 353 -10.68 13.79 21.50
C GLU A 353 -11.72 14.42 20.57
N GLN A 354 -12.78 13.67 20.30
CA GLN A 354 -13.96 14.12 19.59
C GLN A 354 -14.99 14.59 20.61
N ARG A 355 -15.40 15.86 20.50
CA ARG A 355 -16.46 16.46 21.29
C ARG A 355 -17.70 16.62 20.43
N LEU A 356 -18.82 16.07 20.87
CA LEU A 356 -20.11 16.12 20.21
C LEU A 356 -21.12 16.84 21.11
N GLN A 357 -21.75 17.92 20.65
CA GLN A 357 -22.69 18.74 21.43
C GLN A 357 -24.04 18.86 20.74
N CYS A 358 -25.13 18.52 21.43
CA CYS A 358 -26.47 18.70 20.88
C CYS A 358 -26.79 20.20 20.75
N THR A 359 -27.26 20.65 19.57
CA THR A 359 -27.55 22.08 19.36
C THR A 359 -28.73 22.57 20.20
N SER A 360 -29.68 21.68 20.52
CA SER A 360 -30.89 21.95 21.29
C SER A 360 -30.67 21.86 22.81
N CYS A 361 -30.36 20.68 23.36
CA CYS A 361 -30.25 20.49 24.81
C CYS A 361 -28.88 20.83 25.40
N LYS A 362 -27.90 21.19 24.56
CA LYS A 362 -26.52 21.55 24.92
C LYS A 362 -25.73 20.47 25.66
N LYS A 363 -26.28 19.26 25.83
CA LYS A 363 -25.55 18.11 26.38
C LYS A 363 -24.42 17.68 25.45
N VAL A 364 -23.32 17.19 26.02
CA VAL A 364 -22.08 16.85 25.30
C VAL A 364 -21.70 15.38 25.46
N ARG A 365 -21.04 14.82 24.47
CA ARG A 365 -20.43 13.49 24.48
C ARG A 365 -18.97 13.62 24.05
N TYR A 366 -18.09 12.89 24.71
CA TYR A 366 -16.66 12.86 24.42
C TYR A 366 -16.26 11.45 24.01
N LYS A 367 -15.52 11.33 22.92
CA LYS A 367 -14.88 10.08 22.49
C LYS A 367 -13.40 10.34 22.31
N VAL A 368 -12.55 9.41 22.75
CA VAL A 368 -11.10 9.51 22.60
C VAL A 368 -10.66 8.37 21.70
N ASP A 369 -10.01 8.71 20.59
CA ASP A 369 -9.47 7.76 19.62
C ASP A 369 -7.94 7.90 19.58
N GLU A 370 -7.22 6.79 19.64
CA GLU A 370 -5.77 6.77 19.45
C GLU A 370 -5.42 6.80 17.96
N GLN A 371 -4.39 7.58 17.60
CA GLN A 371 -3.92 7.76 16.23
C GLN A 371 -2.38 7.85 16.21
N ASP A 372 -1.78 7.56 15.06
CA ASP A 372 -0.33 7.72 14.80
C ASP A 372 -0.02 8.71 13.67
N ASN A 373 -1.06 9.25 13.04
CA ASN A 373 -1.00 10.21 11.96
C ASN A 373 -2.29 11.03 11.90
N ILE A 374 -2.27 12.14 11.18
CA ILE A 374 -3.49 12.85 10.77
C ILE A 374 -3.55 12.97 9.25
N SER A 375 -4.76 12.88 8.69
CA SER A 375 -5.00 13.14 7.26
C SER A 375 -5.83 14.42 7.10
N VAL A 376 -5.19 15.50 6.66
CA VAL A 376 -5.81 16.83 6.55
C VAL A 376 -6.32 17.10 5.14
N GLU A 377 -7.46 17.77 5.05
CA GLU A 377 -8.00 18.26 3.79
C GLU A 377 -7.23 19.50 3.33
N VAL A 378 -6.96 19.57 2.02
CA VAL A 378 -6.34 20.75 1.41
C VAL A 378 -7.39 21.52 0.61
N PRO A 379 -7.75 22.75 1.03
CA PRO A 379 -8.67 23.63 0.30
C PRO A 379 -8.32 23.79 -1.18
N ALA A 380 -9.21 23.34 -2.04
CA ALA A 380 -9.09 23.47 -3.49
C ALA A 380 -9.64 24.82 -3.96
N ILE A 381 -8.93 25.92 -3.66
CA ILE A 381 -9.32 27.26 -4.09
C ILE A 381 -8.65 27.60 -5.43
N ARG A 382 -9.48 27.82 -6.46
CA ARG A 382 -9.02 28.15 -7.82
C ARG A 382 -8.81 29.66 -7.97
N LEU A 383 -7.63 30.08 -8.42
CA LEU A 383 -7.32 31.49 -8.66
C LEU A 383 -7.99 32.04 -9.92
N ASN A 384 -8.35 31.17 -10.89
CA ASN A 384 -8.98 31.58 -12.15
C ASN A 384 -10.50 31.33 -12.12
N HIS A 385 -11.28 32.40 -12.31
CA HIS A 385 -12.76 32.40 -12.34
C HIS A 385 -13.38 31.86 -13.65
N PHE A 386 -12.58 31.37 -14.60
CA PHE A 386 -13.07 30.86 -15.88
C PHE A 386 -12.91 29.34 -15.95
N MET A 387 -14.00 28.63 -16.26
CA MET A 387 -13.99 27.19 -16.57
C MET A 387 -12.99 26.94 -17.70
N PRO A 388 -11.89 26.22 -17.47
CA PRO A 388 -10.96 25.93 -18.54
C PRO A 388 -11.38 24.64 -19.26
N GLY A 389 -11.25 24.67 -20.59
CA GLY A 389 -11.21 23.44 -21.39
C GLY A 389 -9.94 22.61 -21.08
N PRO A 390 -9.87 21.37 -21.58
CA PRO A 390 -8.74 20.49 -21.31
C PRO A 390 -7.42 21.10 -21.84
N GLY A 391 -6.47 21.36 -20.94
CA GLY A 391 -5.09 21.76 -21.30
C GLY A 391 -4.57 23.12 -20.81
N THR A 392 -5.28 23.86 -19.95
CA THR A 392 -4.71 25.07 -19.32
C THR A 392 -4.24 24.80 -17.90
N ASP A 393 -3.05 25.30 -17.53
CA ASP A 393 -2.50 25.25 -16.18
C ASP A 393 -3.51 25.75 -15.14
N GLN A 394 -4.06 24.83 -14.35
CA GLN A 394 -4.90 25.16 -13.22
C GLN A 394 -4.01 25.77 -12.13
N LYS A 395 -4.06 27.09 -11.98
CA LYS A 395 -3.37 27.79 -10.90
C LYS A 395 -4.20 27.72 -9.63
N TRP A 396 -3.72 26.96 -8.66
CA TRP A 396 -4.30 26.84 -7.33
C TRP A 396 -3.76 27.92 -6.40
N GLU A 397 -4.58 28.36 -5.45
CA GLU A 397 -4.11 29.22 -4.37
C GLU A 397 -3.15 28.44 -3.46
N THR A 398 -2.10 29.13 -3.00
CA THR A 398 -1.16 28.55 -2.05
C THR A 398 -1.79 28.46 -0.66
N VAL A 399 -1.77 27.27 -0.06
CA VAL A 399 -2.38 27.00 1.25
C VAL A 399 -1.31 26.77 2.32
N PRO A 400 -1.28 27.56 3.42
CA PRO A 400 -0.45 27.25 4.58
C PRO A 400 -0.90 25.95 5.28
N LEU A 401 0.04 25.11 5.73
CA LEU A 401 -0.29 23.89 6.49
C LEU A 401 -1.18 24.16 7.71
N LYS A 402 -0.96 25.29 8.37
CA LYS A 402 -1.78 25.73 9.52
C LYS A 402 -3.27 25.78 9.16
N ASN A 403 -3.62 26.28 7.98
CA ASN A 403 -5.02 26.36 7.54
C ASN A 403 -5.63 24.96 7.38
N CYS A 404 -4.85 23.96 6.94
CA CYS A 404 -5.32 22.58 6.84
C CYS A 404 -5.61 21.98 8.23
N ILE A 405 -4.80 22.32 9.25
CA ILE A 405 -5.01 21.89 10.64
C ILE A 405 -6.18 22.66 11.28
N ASP A 406 -6.34 23.94 10.97
CA ASP A 406 -7.52 24.73 11.37
C ASP A 406 -8.81 24.08 10.83
N LEU A 407 -8.79 23.58 9.59
CA LEU A 407 -9.92 22.86 9.00
C LEU A 407 -10.17 21.49 9.62
N PHE A 408 -9.10 20.76 9.97
CA PHE A 408 -9.21 19.48 10.67
C PHE A 408 -9.83 19.63 12.07
N THR A 409 -9.55 20.76 12.75
CA THR A 409 -9.98 21.02 14.14
C THR A 409 -11.20 21.92 14.27
N ARG A 410 -11.80 22.33 13.14
CA ARG A 410 -12.99 23.19 13.14
C ARG A 410 -14.21 22.46 13.68
N GLU A 411 -15.16 23.25 14.17
CA GLU A 411 -16.49 22.75 14.52
C GLU A 411 -17.32 22.55 13.25
N GLU A 412 -17.94 21.36 13.13
CA GLU A 412 -18.79 20.96 12.01
C GLU A 412 -20.17 20.51 12.50
N HIS A 413 -21.20 20.69 11.69
CA HIS A 413 -22.55 20.22 12.01
C HIS A 413 -22.79 18.82 11.46
N VAL A 414 -23.30 17.93 12.30
CA VAL A 414 -23.61 16.55 11.94
C VAL A 414 -25.06 16.20 12.27
N GLU A 415 -25.67 15.37 11.43
CA GLU A 415 -27.03 14.89 11.60
C GLU A 415 -27.01 13.58 12.40
N LEU A 416 -27.46 13.64 13.66
CA LEU A 416 -27.53 12.52 14.59
C LEU A 416 -28.71 12.73 15.55
N THR A 417 -29.48 11.69 15.83
CA THR A 417 -30.62 11.79 16.77
C THR A 417 -30.13 11.81 18.22
N CYS A 418 -30.54 12.83 18.96
CA CYS A 418 -30.15 13.03 20.36
C CYS A 418 -30.97 12.13 21.30
N SER A 419 -30.31 11.23 22.04
CA SER A 419 -30.96 10.38 23.06
C SER A 419 -31.66 11.20 24.16
N GLY A 420 -31.19 12.42 24.43
CA GLY A 420 -31.72 13.26 25.50
C GLY A 420 -32.94 14.12 25.12
N CYS A 421 -33.09 14.52 23.86
CA CYS A 421 -34.18 15.42 23.44
C CYS A 421 -34.80 15.13 22.07
N GLY A 422 -34.33 14.10 21.35
CA GLY A 422 -34.85 13.70 20.04
C GLY A 422 -34.48 14.63 18.87
N ASN A 423 -33.71 15.70 19.09
CA ASN A 423 -33.24 16.59 18.01
C ASN A 423 -32.20 15.90 17.12
N GLU A 424 -32.15 16.24 15.84
CA GLU A 424 -31.28 15.60 14.84
C GLU A 424 -29.98 16.37 14.57
N GLN A 425 -29.77 17.53 15.20
CA GLN A 425 -28.58 18.36 14.94
C GLN A 425 -27.60 18.34 16.11
N PHE A 426 -26.34 18.02 15.78
CA PHE A 426 -25.19 18.09 16.67
C PHE A 426 -24.08 18.96 16.07
N SER A 427 -23.24 19.47 16.95
CA SER A 427 -21.98 20.13 16.64
C SER A 427 -20.84 19.21 17.04
N LYS A 428 -19.96 18.86 16.11
CA LYS A 428 -18.83 17.95 16.31
C LYS A 428 -17.53 18.73 16.14
N GLN A 429 -16.57 18.49 17.02
CA GLN A 429 -15.23 19.05 16.94
C GLN A 429 -14.20 18.01 17.34
N SER A 430 -13.10 17.91 16.61
CA SER A 430 -11.98 16.99 16.92
C SER A 430 -10.75 17.81 17.32
N LEU A 431 -10.21 17.56 18.51
CA LEU A 431 -9.03 18.25 19.06
C LEU A 431 -8.01 17.25 19.58
N PHE A 432 -6.75 17.64 19.69
CA PHE A 432 -5.70 16.77 20.21
C PHE A 432 -5.83 16.65 21.72
N LYS A 433 -6.03 15.46 22.26
CA LYS A 433 -5.97 15.22 23.71
C LYS A 433 -4.52 15.20 24.19
N THR A 434 -3.69 14.53 23.41
CA THR A 434 -2.23 14.47 23.54
C THR A 434 -1.62 14.69 22.17
N LEU A 435 -0.33 15.04 22.15
CA LEU A 435 0.47 15.25 20.95
C LEU A 435 1.63 14.25 20.93
N PRO A 436 2.02 13.75 19.75
CA PRO A 436 3.14 12.83 19.62
C PRO A 436 4.46 13.59 19.68
N GLN A 437 5.58 12.86 19.81
CA GLN A 437 6.90 13.45 19.61
C GLN A 437 7.15 13.74 18.13
N ASN A 438 6.71 12.84 17.26
CA ASN A 438 6.79 12.95 15.81
C ASN A 438 5.37 12.98 15.21
N LEU A 439 4.95 14.10 14.61
CA LEU A 439 3.62 14.21 13.98
C LEU A 439 3.68 13.95 12.48
N ILE A 440 2.99 12.92 12.00
CA ILE A 440 2.79 12.67 10.57
C ILE A 440 1.52 13.36 10.10
N VAL A 441 1.66 14.17 9.04
CA VAL A 441 0.53 14.84 8.38
C VAL A 441 0.45 14.40 6.92
N ASN A 442 -0.60 13.66 6.59
CA ASN A 442 -0.96 13.34 5.21
C ASN A 442 -1.86 14.44 4.63
N ALA A 443 -1.35 15.19 3.66
CA ALA A 443 -2.11 16.23 2.98
C ALA A 443 -2.89 15.66 1.79
N ARG A 444 -4.22 15.56 1.92
CA ARG A 444 -5.08 15.03 0.86
C ARG A 444 -5.21 16.02 -0.29
N ARG A 445 -4.44 15.77 -1.35
CA ARG A 445 -4.38 16.58 -2.58
C ARG A 445 -4.94 15.83 -3.79
N TRP A 446 -6.12 15.24 -3.64
CA TRP A 446 -6.82 14.57 -4.73
C TRP A 446 -8.33 14.71 -4.55
N GLU A 447 -9.06 14.66 -5.65
CA GLU A 447 -10.51 14.64 -5.67
C GLU A 447 -11.01 13.58 -6.65
N VAL A 448 -12.22 13.07 -6.43
CA VAL A 448 -12.87 12.16 -7.37
C VAL A 448 -13.82 12.97 -8.24
N VAL A 449 -13.51 13.07 -9.54
CA VAL A 449 -14.39 13.72 -10.51
C VAL A 449 -14.84 12.66 -11.52
N ASN A 450 -16.16 12.44 -11.59
CA ASN A 450 -16.77 11.41 -12.44
C ASN A 450 -16.20 10.00 -12.19
N TYR A 451 -16.01 9.62 -10.92
CA TYR A 451 -15.41 8.33 -10.51
C TYR A 451 -13.95 8.13 -10.93
N VAL A 452 -13.29 9.16 -11.47
CA VAL A 452 -11.86 9.15 -11.76
C VAL A 452 -11.14 9.97 -10.69
N PRO A 453 -10.19 9.38 -9.95
CA PRO A 453 -9.37 10.15 -9.03
C PRO A 453 -8.47 11.10 -9.83
N MET A 454 -8.37 12.35 -9.39
CA MET A 454 -7.52 13.37 -10.00
C MET A 454 -6.64 14.01 -8.92
N LYS A 455 -5.35 14.11 -9.21
CA LYS A 455 -4.42 14.83 -8.34
C LYS A 455 -4.65 16.33 -8.46
N LEU A 456 -4.70 16.99 -7.31
CA LEU A 456 -4.78 18.44 -7.21
C LEU A 456 -3.38 18.99 -6.93
N ASP A 457 -2.79 19.69 -7.89
CA ASP A 457 -1.46 20.30 -7.73
C ASP A 457 -1.51 21.59 -6.91
N ILE A 458 -2.06 21.51 -5.69
CA ILE A 458 -2.22 22.63 -4.77
C ILE A 458 -0.90 22.83 -4.01
N PRO A 459 -0.25 24.00 -4.08
CA PRO A 459 0.94 24.29 -3.29
C PRO A 459 0.57 24.41 -1.81
N VAL A 460 1.05 23.47 -0.98
CA VAL A 460 0.96 23.59 0.48
C VAL A 460 2.30 24.10 1.02
N VAL A 461 2.27 25.23 1.70
CA VAL A 461 3.47 25.83 2.31
C VAL A 461 3.59 25.35 3.75
N VAL A 462 4.74 24.75 4.05
CA VAL A 462 5.19 24.47 5.40
C VAL A 462 6.26 25.50 5.72
N GLY A 463 6.03 26.34 6.74
CA GLY A 463 6.97 27.37 7.14
C GLY A 463 8.21 26.79 7.82
N ASN A 464 9.29 27.58 7.88
CA ASN A 464 10.50 27.25 8.63
C ASN A 464 10.39 27.61 10.13
N GLU A 465 9.32 28.29 10.52
CA GLU A 465 9.06 28.66 11.92
C GLU A 465 8.37 27.49 12.65
N PRO A 466 8.66 27.31 13.96
CA PRO A 466 7.99 26.28 14.75
C PRO A 466 6.47 26.44 14.70
N LEU A 467 5.78 25.35 14.37
CA LEU A 467 4.32 25.27 14.36
C LEU A 467 3.81 25.06 15.79
N ASP A 468 3.12 26.04 16.34
CA ASP A 468 2.49 25.94 17.66
C ASP A 468 1.15 25.20 17.57
N LEU A 469 1.13 23.97 18.10
CA LEU A 469 -0.08 23.14 18.19
C LEU A 469 -0.83 23.30 19.51
N THR A 470 -0.35 24.14 20.43
CA THR A 470 -0.96 24.34 21.76
C THR A 470 -2.43 24.76 21.67
N GLN A 471 -2.79 25.52 20.64
CA GLN A 471 -4.16 26.00 20.41
C GLN A 471 -5.14 24.88 20.01
N TYR A 472 -4.64 23.76 19.51
CA TYR A 472 -5.45 22.62 19.07
C TYR A 472 -5.58 21.53 20.15
N LEU A 473 -4.98 21.75 21.32
CA LEU A 473 -5.14 20.84 22.47
C LEU A 473 -6.55 20.96 23.06
N SER A 474 -7.19 19.82 23.26
CA SER A 474 -8.48 19.74 23.93
C SER A 474 -8.36 20.22 25.38
N LYS A 475 -9.42 20.85 25.86
CA LYS A 475 -9.58 21.23 27.27
C LYS A 475 -10.27 20.14 28.09
N GLY A 476 -10.69 19.04 27.45
CA GLY A 476 -11.50 18.00 28.07
C GLY A 476 -12.89 18.52 28.47
N LYS A 477 -13.60 17.72 29.27
CA LYS A 477 -14.87 18.10 29.87
C LYS A 477 -14.73 19.37 30.72
N GLN A 478 -15.57 20.38 30.44
CA GLN A 478 -15.64 21.59 31.24
C GLN A 478 -16.64 21.45 32.40
N GLU A 479 -16.48 22.26 33.45
CA GLU A 479 -17.32 22.19 34.66
C GLU A 479 -18.80 22.55 34.41
N ASP A 480 -19.07 23.37 33.39
CA ASP A 480 -20.39 23.83 32.99
C ASP A 480 -21.14 22.85 32.05
N GLU A 481 -20.50 21.76 31.66
CA GLU A 481 -21.04 20.83 30.67
C GLU A 481 -21.75 19.62 31.28
N VAL A 482 -22.98 19.39 30.80
CA VAL A 482 -23.77 18.21 31.14
C VAL A 482 -23.51 17.12 30.10
N VAL A 483 -23.07 15.95 30.55
CA VAL A 483 -22.79 14.81 29.67
C VAL A 483 -24.11 14.19 29.20
N LEU A 484 -24.18 13.86 27.91
CA LEU A 484 -25.23 13.04 27.34
C LEU A 484 -24.97 11.60 27.77
N GLU A 485 -25.87 11.00 28.55
CA GLU A 485 -25.77 9.59 28.89
C GLU A 485 -25.86 8.76 27.61
N ASP A 486 -24.85 7.91 27.41
CA ASP A 486 -24.87 6.93 26.34
C ASP A 486 -25.92 5.88 26.68
N GLU A 487 -26.82 5.59 25.72
CA GLU A 487 -27.38 4.24 25.70
C GLU A 487 -26.17 3.29 25.59
N PRO A 488 -26.08 2.25 26.43
CA PRO A 488 -24.94 1.34 26.39
C PRO A 488 -24.72 0.90 24.94
N GLU A 489 -23.46 0.93 24.50
CA GLU A 489 -23.02 0.44 23.19
C GLU A 489 -23.86 -0.77 22.81
N SER A 490 -24.50 -0.67 21.64
CA SER A 490 -25.52 -1.57 21.13
C SER A 490 -25.30 -3.01 21.58
N ALA A 491 -25.92 -3.40 22.69
CA ALA A 491 -26.24 -4.78 22.93
C ALA A 491 -27.10 -5.18 21.73
N VAL A 492 -26.58 -6.09 20.91
CA VAL A 492 -27.29 -6.72 19.80
C VAL A 492 -28.71 -7.00 20.30
N PRO A 493 -29.77 -6.45 19.67
CA PRO A 493 -31.11 -6.56 20.22
C PRO A 493 -31.40 -8.05 20.44
N GLU A 494 -31.53 -8.42 21.72
CA GLU A 494 -31.81 -9.80 22.12
C GLU A 494 -33.07 -10.24 21.39
N PHE A 495 -33.02 -11.39 20.72
CA PHE A 495 -34.11 -11.82 19.85
C PHE A 495 -35.42 -11.96 20.65
N VAL A 496 -36.42 -11.13 20.32
CA VAL A 496 -37.75 -11.19 20.93
C VAL A 496 -38.68 -12.05 20.05
N PRO A 497 -39.05 -13.28 20.47
CA PRO A 497 -39.96 -14.11 19.69
C PRO A 497 -41.37 -13.51 19.63
N ASN A 498 -42.03 -13.62 18.47
CA ASN A 498 -43.42 -13.23 18.30
C ASN A 498 -44.32 -13.95 19.33
N SER A 499 -45.02 -13.20 20.18
CA SER A 499 -45.78 -13.76 21.31
C SER A 499 -46.87 -14.74 20.90
N ASP A 500 -47.54 -14.49 19.77
CA ASP A 500 -48.69 -15.28 19.32
C ASP A 500 -48.22 -16.60 18.72
N ALA A 501 -47.18 -16.56 17.86
CA ALA A 501 -46.56 -17.75 17.28
C ALA A 501 -45.83 -18.58 18.34
N PHE A 502 -45.16 -17.93 19.30
CA PHE A 502 -44.48 -18.59 20.42
C PHE A 502 -45.49 -19.31 21.32
N ALA A 503 -46.58 -18.66 21.71
CA ALA A 503 -47.62 -19.26 22.54
C ALA A 503 -48.33 -20.43 21.83
N ALA A 504 -48.60 -20.30 20.52
CA ALA A 504 -49.22 -21.36 19.74
C ALA A 504 -48.34 -22.61 19.62
N LEU A 505 -47.05 -22.45 19.30
CA LEU A 505 -46.10 -23.56 19.15
C LEU A 505 -45.75 -24.23 20.49
N CYS A 506 -45.62 -23.45 21.57
CA CYS A 506 -45.49 -24.01 22.92
C CYS A 506 -46.78 -24.74 23.34
N GLY A 507 -47.96 -24.21 22.96
CA GLY A 507 -49.26 -24.85 23.18
C GLY A 507 -49.44 -26.18 22.43
N MET A 508 -48.71 -26.39 21.33
CA MET A 508 -48.64 -27.67 20.60
C MET A 508 -47.72 -28.71 21.28
N GLY A 509 -46.98 -28.32 22.32
CA GLY A 509 -46.14 -29.21 23.12
C GLY A 509 -44.65 -29.18 22.77
N PHE A 510 -44.18 -28.25 21.93
CA PHE A 510 -42.76 -28.08 21.64
C PHE A 510 -42.03 -27.35 22.79
N PRO A 511 -40.79 -27.74 23.14
CA PRO A 511 -40.00 -27.03 24.15
C PRO A 511 -39.67 -25.59 23.74
N GLU A 512 -39.66 -24.67 24.72
CA GLU A 512 -39.48 -23.24 24.47
C GLU A 512 -38.21 -22.90 23.66
N ASN A 513 -37.11 -23.61 23.90
CA ASN A 513 -35.84 -23.38 23.19
C ASN A 513 -35.95 -23.74 21.70
N ARG A 514 -36.66 -24.83 21.36
CA ARG A 514 -36.90 -25.22 19.96
C ARG A 514 -37.75 -24.17 19.24
N VAL A 515 -38.78 -23.67 19.93
CA VAL A 515 -39.67 -22.65 19.38
C VAL A 515 -38.93 -21.33 19.16
N LYS A 516 -38.07 -20.91 20.10
CA LYS A 516 -37.20 -19.73 19.92
C LYS A 516 -36.23 -19.89 18.75
N LYS A 517 -35.59 -21.06 18.61
CA LYS A 517 -34.70 -21.36 17.47
C LYS A 517 -35.43 -21.40 16.13
N GLY A 518 -36.62 -22.01 16.09
CA GLY A 518 -37.46 -22.05 14.90
C GLY A 518 -37.86 -20.65 14.45
N LEU A 519 -38.43 -19.85 15.38
CA LEU A 519 -38.83 -18.47 15.08
C LEU A 519 -37.64 -17.59 14.69
N PHE A 520 -36.45 -17.79 15.28
CA PHE A 520 -35.23 -17.07 14.90
C PHE A 520 -34.81 -17.39 13.46
N ASN A 521 -34.73 -18.67 13.10
CA ASN A 521 -34.24 -19.10 11.78
C ASN A 521 -35.26 -18.89 10.64
N THR A 522 -36.54 -18.70 10.96
CA THR A 522 -37.60 -18.46 9.96
C THR A 522 -38.06 -17.02 9.89
N GLY A 523 -37.32 -16.09 10.50
CA GLY A 523 -37.59 -14.64 10.37
C GLY A 523 -38.77 -14.13 11.20
N ASN A 524 -39.16 -14.84 12.26
CA ASN A 524 -40.03 -14.41 13.36
C ASN A 524 -41.42 -13.85 12.98
N SER A 525 -41.90 -14.15 11.78
CA SER A 525 -43.15 -13.59 11.23
C SER A 525 -44.21 -14.63 10.91
N ASP A 526 -43.82 -15.89 10.63
CA ASP A 526 -44.74 -16.95 10.21
C ASP A 526 -44.62 -18.19 11.11
N GLN A 527 -45.75 -18.59 11.70
CA GLN A 527 -45.87 -19.76 12.57
C GLN A 527 -45.70 -21.07 11.80
N GLU A 528 -46.22 -21.18 10.57
CA GLU A 528 -46.14 -22.41 9.78
C GLU A 528 -44.71 -22.67 9.31
N ALA A 529 -43.99 -21.61 8.93
CA ALA A 529 -42.57 -21.70 8.59
C ALA A 529 -41.74 -22.20 9.79
N ALA A 530 -41.95 -21.64 10.98
CA ALA A 530 -41.26 -22.07 12.20
C ALA A 530 -41.58 -23.52 12.56
N LEU A 531 -42.83 -23.96 12.40
CA LEU A 531 -43.23 -25.36 12.61
C LEU A 531 -42.50 -26.31 11.66
N ASN A 532 -42.47 -25.99 10.37
CA ASN A 532 -41.78 -26.79 9.36
C ASN A 532 -40.27 -26.89 9.66
N TRP A 533 -39.66 -25.81 10.13
CA TRP A 533 -38.26 -25.80 10.54
C TRP A 533 -38.01 -26.70 11.76
N ILE A 534 -38.85 -26.60 12.81
CA ILE A 534 -38.73 -27.43 14.02
C ILE A 534 -38.86 -28.92 13.68
N LEU A 535 -39.80 -29.29 12.79
CA LEU A 535 -40.00 -30.67 12.36
C LEU A 535 -38.81 -31.21 11.56
N ALA A 536 -38.18 -30.37 10.73
CA ALA A 536 -37.02 -30.76 9.94
C ALA A 536 -35.74 -30.96 10.77
N HIS A 537 -35.63 -30.28 11.92
CA HIS A 537 -34.43 -30.28 12.77
C HIS A 537 -34.66 -31.03 14.10
N MET A 538 -35.73 -31.83 14.19
CA MET A 538 -36.19 -32.44 15.45
C MET A 538 -35.18 -33.41 16.09
N ASP A 539 -34.29 -33.98 15.27
CA ASP A 539 -33.24 -34.93 15.65
C ASP A 539 -31.88 -34.27 15.93
N ASP A 540 -31.76 -32.94 15.79
CA ASP A 540 -30.50 -32.24 16.02
C ASP A 540 -30.14 -32.24 17.52
N PRO A 541 -28.90 -32.62 17.89
CA PRO A 541 -28.50 -32.80 19.29
C PRO A 541 -28.47 -31.50 20.11
N ASP A 542 -28.43 -30.34 19.45
CA ASP A 542 -28.38 -29.01 20.07
C ASP A 542 -29.73 -28.27 20.03
N ILE A 543 -30.78 -28.81 19.40
CA ILE A 543 -32.04 -28.08 19.17
C ILE A 543 -32.73 -27.62 20.47
N ASP A 544 -32.52 -28.32 21.58
CA ASP A 544 -33.07 -27.98 22.90
C ASP A 544 -32.20 -27.03 23.73
N GLN A 545 -30.99 -26.69 23.25
CA GLN A 545 -30.10 -25.76 23.94
C GLN A 545 -30.60 -24.31 23.79
N PRO A 546 -30.38 -23.44 24.81
CA PRO A 546 -30.80 -22.05 24.76
C PRO A 546 -30.16 -21.31 23.57
N LEU A 547 -30.93 -20.41 22.95
CA LEU A 547 -30.48 -19.58 21.83
C LEU A 547 -29.43 -18.58 22.34
N VAL A 548 -28.16 -18.74 21.95
CA VAL A 548 -27.09 -17.79 22.27
C VAL A 548 -26.98 -16.79 21.13
N THR A 549 -27.59 -15.62 21.27
CA THR A 549 -27.39 -14.48 20.36
C THR A 549 -26.34 -13.54 20.95
N GLY A 550 -25.07 -13.88 20.76
CA GLY A 550 -23.95 -13.05 21.15
C GLY A 550 -22.70 -13.47 20.37
N ALA A 551 -21.94 -12.50 19.88
CA ALA A 551 -20.64 -12.68 19.23
C ALA A 551 -19.54 -13.12 20.25
N GLY A 552 -19.86 -14.14 21.05
CA GLY A 552 -18.98 -14.74 22.06
C GLY A 552 -18.82 -16.25 21.89
N SER A 553 -19.38 -16.84 20.84
CA SER A 553 -18.89 -18.12 20.33
C SER A 553 -17.85 -17.82 19.27
N ALA A 554 -16.59 -17.69 19.72
CA ALA A 554 -15.52 -18.33 18.97
C ALA A 554 -15.93 -19.81 18.88
N SER A 555 -16.66 -20.19 17.82
CA SER A 555 -16.50 -21.54 17.32
C SER A 555 -15.01 -21.62 17.05
N SER A 556 -14.27 -22.31 17.91
CA SER A 556 -12.91 -22.71 17.62
C SER A 556 -12.99 -23.51 16.33
N ALA A 557 -12.84 -22.82 15.19
CA ALA A 557 -12.84 -23.45 13.90
C ALA A 557 -11.75 -24.51 13.98
N GLN A 558 -12.13 -25.78 13.83
CA GLN A 558 -11.17 -26.87 13.89
C GLN A 558 -10.00 -26.54 12.98
N LYS A 559 -8.79 -26.65 13.51
CA LYS A 559 -7.56 -26.38 12.76
C LYS A 559 -7.61 -27.14 11.43
N PRO A 560 -7.68 -26.43 10.30
CA PRO A 560 -7.68 -27.07 8.99
C PRO A 560 -6.32 -27.71 8.74
N ALA A 561 -6.24 -28.62 7.77
CA ALA A 561 -5.02 -29.37 7.49
C ALA A 561 -3.83 -28.47 7.08
N ASP A 562 -4.11 -27.27 6.55
CA ASP A 562 -3.16 -26.21 6.20
C ASP A 562 -2.93 -25.20 7.34
N GLY A 563 -3.50 -25.43 8.53
CA GLY A 563 -3.45 -24.49 9.64
C GLY A 563 -2.03 -24.21 10.14
N ASP A 564 -1.14 -25.21 10.13
CA ASP A 564 0.27 -25.01 10.49
C ASP A 564 1.03 -24.15 9.49
N ASP A 565 0.70 -24.23 8.20
CA ASP A 565 1.30 -23.37 7.16
C ASP A 565 0.84 -21.92 7.31
N LYS A 566 -0.43 -21.70 7.69
CA LYS A 566 -0.97 -20.37 7.99
C LYS A 566 -0.37 -19.76 9.25
N ILE A 567 -0.15 -20.57 10.29
CA ILE A 567 0.56 -20.14 11.51
C ILE A 567 2.02 -19.78 11.16
N ASN A 568 2.69 -20.60 10.34
CA ASN A 568 4.04 -20.29 9.84
C ASN A 568 4.06 -19.00 9.04
N GLN A 569 3.06 -18.76 8.19
CA GLN A 569 2.98 -17.53 7.40
C GLN A 569 2.88 -16.29 8.28
N LEU A 570 2.11 -16.32 9.37
CA LEU A 570 2.04 -15.24 10.35
C LEU A 570 3.33 -15.15 11.19
N ALA A 571 3.94 -16.28 11.53
CA ALA A 571 5.21 -16.33 12.26
C ALA A 571 6.38 -15.74 11.47
N ASP A 572 6.42 -16.01 10.16
CA ASP A 572 7.38 -15.40 9.22
C ASP A 572 7.15 -13.88 9.10
N MET A 573 5.95 -13.39 9.41
CA MET A 573 5.64 -11.96 9.51
C MET A 573 5.96 -11.36 10.89
N GLY A 574 6.57 -12.14 11.78
CA GLY A 574 6.99 -11.71 13.11
C GLY A 574 5.92 -11.84 14.20
N ILE A 575 4.78 -12.50 13.94
CA ILE A 575 3.76 -12.76 14.95
C ILE A 575 4.13 -14.03 15.73
N GLU A 576 4.14 -13.96 17.06
CA GLU A 576 4.38 -15.15 17.89
C GLU A 576 3.39 -16.27 17.56
N ARG A 577 3.87 -17.53 17.48
CA ARG A 577 3.07 -18.69 17.05
C ARG A 577 1.76 -18.83 17.82
N ASP A 578 1.79 -18.65 19.14
CA ASP A 578 0.62 -18.79 20.00
C ASP A 578 -0.43 -17.71 19.71
N ARG A 579 0.04 -16.50 19.39
CA ARG A 579 -0.81 -15.38 18.98
C ARG A 579 -1.37 -15.56 17.57
N ALA A 580 -0.55 -16.07 16.65
CA ALA A 580 -0.97 -16.40 15.29
C ALA A 580 -2.08 -17.46 15.28
N GLU A 581 -1.96 -18.49 16.11
CA GLU A 581 -2.99 -19.53 16.25
C GLU A 581 -4.29 -18.98 16.83
N LYS A 582 -4.22 -18.12 17.87
CA LYS A 582 -5.40 -17.46 18.43
C LYS A 582 -6.11 -16.56 17.41
N ALA A 583 -5.33 -15.76 16.67
CA ALA A 583 -5.85 -14.86 15.66
C ALA A 583 -6.53 -15.61 14.51
N LEU A 584 -5.90 -16.66 13.99
CA LEU A 584 -6.48 -17.52 12.96
C LEU A 584 -7.75 -18.23 13.45
N GLY A 585 -7.77 -18.66 14.71
CA GLY A 585 -8.95 -19.24 15.33
C GLY A 585 -10.13 -18.25 15.44
N ALA A 586 -9.85 -16.96 15.64
CA ALA A 586 -10.86 -15.89 15.72
C ALA A 586 -11.36 -15.40 14.34
N THR A 587 -10.68 -15.78 13.25
CA THR A 587 -10.94 -15.25 11.91
C THR A 587 -11.15 -16.31 10.85
N ASP A 588 -11.71 -17.46 11.24
CA ASP A 588 -12.04 -18.57 10.34
C ASP A 588 -10.83 -19.10 9.56
N TRP A 589 -9.63 -19.02 10.14
CA TRP A 589 -8.35 -19.37 9.51
C TRP A 589 -8.03 -18.60 8.22
N ASP A 590 -8.54 -17.37 8.11
CA ASP A 590 -8.13 -16.40 7.10
C ASP A 590 -6.93 -15.59 7.61
N VAL A 591 -5.82 -15.63 6.88
CA VAL A 591 -4.53 -15.00 7.25
C VAL A 591 -4.64 -13.47 7.28
N THR A 592 -5.37 -12.87 6.34
CA THR A 592 -5.51 -11.42 6.22
C THR A 592 -6.35 -10.85 7.35
N ARG A 593 -7.45 -11.54 7.67
CA ARG A 593 -8.30 -11.19 8.81
C ARG A 593 -7.58 -11.47 10.13
N ALA A 594 -6.82 -12.57 10.22
CA ALA A 594 -6.05 -12.90 11.43
C ALA A 594 -5.00 -11.83 11.70
N LEU A 595 -4.32 -11.35 10.65
CA LEU A 595 -3.46 -10.18 10.73
C LEU A 595 -4.25 -9.00 11.32
N ASP A 596 -5.33 -8.56 10.68
CA ASP A 596 -6.13 -7.42 11.16
C ASP A 596 -6.65 -7.57 12.60
N TRP A 597 -6.99 -8.79 12.99
CA TRP A 597 -7.40 -9.13 14.34
C TRP A 597 -6.26 -8.94 15.34
N VAL A 598 -5.03 -9.38 15.02
CA VAL A 598 -3.83 -9.12 15.84
C VAL A 598 -3.61 -7.63 16.06
N PHE A 599 -3.88 -6.80 15.04
CA PHE A 599 -3.69 -5.35 15.12
C PHE A 599 -4.78 -4.61 15.90
N SER A 600 -6.02 -5.09 15.83
CA SER A 600 -7.13 -4.53 16.61
C SER A 600 -7.13 -4.99 18.07
N HIS A 601 -6.39 -6.05 18.40
CA HIS A 601 -6.27 -6.60 19.75
C HIS A 601 -4.80 -6.71 20.20
N PRO A 602 -4.07 -5.58 20.29
CA PRO A 602 -2.64 -5.55 20.63
C PRO A 602 -2.33 -6.06 22.05
N ASP A 603 -3.25 -5.85 23.00
CA ASP A 603 -3.03 -6.04 24.44
C ASP A 603 -3.77 -7.24 25.05
N GLU A 604 -4.37 -8.12 24.25
CA GLU A 604 -5.09 -9.27 24.79
C GLU A 604 -4.09 -10.33 25.28
N PRO A 605 -4.04 -10.64 26.60
CA PRO A 605 -3.04 -11.55 27.13
C PRO A 605 -3.22 -12.97 26.55
N LEU A 606 -2.09 -13.59 26.21
CA LEU A 606 -2.02 -15.04 26.00
C LEU A 606 -2.29 -15.68 27.37
N GLU A 607 -3.38 -16.43 27.50
CA GLU A 607 -3.67 -17.21 28.71
C GLU A 607 -2.45 -18.10 29.03
N PRO A 608 -1.74 -17.92 30.16
CA PRO A 608 -0.57 -18.70 30.44
C PRO A 608 -0.98 -20.08 30.94
N ASN A 609 -0.52 -21.13 30.25
CA ASN A 609 -0.51 -22.47 30.81
C ASN A 609 0.42 -22.51 32.03
N SER A 610 -0.21 -22.54 33.21
CA SER A 610 0.29 -22.89 34.55
C SER A 610 1.82 -23.07 34.76
N THR A 611 2.32 -22.33 35.76
CA THR A 611 3.56 -22.50 36.55
C THR A 611 4.81 -21.69 36.16
N ALA A 612 4.81 -20.39 36.47
CA ALA A 612 5.96 -19.71 37.06
C ALA A 612 5.51 -18.39 37.71
N ALA A 613 5.77 -18.23 39.00
CA ALA A 613 5.48 -17.02 39.76
C ALA A 613 6.60 -15.99 39.57
N THR A 614 6.29 -14.82 39.01
CA THR A 614 7.07 -13.59 39.19
C THR A 614 6.18 -12.36 38.96
N SER A 615 5.98 -11.61 40.05
CA SER A 615 5.55 -10.20 40.18
C SER A 615 4.78 -9.57 39.00
N SER A 616 3.46 -9.56 39.16
CA SER A 616 2.49 -8.75 38.44
C SER A 616 2.75 -7.25 38.60
N SER A 617 3.06 -6.56 37.50
CA SER A 617 2.65 -5.16 37.28
C SER A 617 1.58 -5.18 36.19
N GLY A 618 0.31 -5.01 36.57
CA GLY A 618 -0.78 -4.81 35.62
C GLY A 618 -0.58 -3.49 34.84
N PRO A 619 -1.17 -3.36 33.63
CA PRO A 619 -0.99 -2.17 32.81
C PRO A 619 -1.75 -1.00 33.45
N SER A 620 -1.03 0.04 33.81
CA SER A 620 -1.60 1.38 33.90
C SER A 620 -1.87 1.87 32.47
N GLY A 621 -3.12 1.91 32.04
CA GLY A 621 -3.53 2.48 30.76
C GLY A 621 -3.24 3.99 30.70
N SER A 622 -2.03 4.36 30.29
CA SER A 622 -1.66 5.75 30.00
C SER A 622 -1.97 6.05 28.53
N ILE A 623 -2.75 7.10 28.28
CA ILE A 623 -3.01 7.62 26.94
C ILE A 623 -1.66 7.99 26.30
N PRO A 624 -1.36 7.55 25.06
CA PRO A 624 -0.07 7.81 24.42
C PRO A 624 0.13 9.30 24.11
N GLY A 625 1.39 9.74 24.03
CA GLY A 625 1.77 11.12 23.75
C GLY A 625 1.84 12.02 24.99
N SER A 626 2.05 13.32 24.77
CA SER A 626 2.20 14.34 25.82
C SER A 626 1.19 15.48 25.65
N SER A 627 0.75 16.07 26.75
CA SER A 627 -0.10 17.27 26.76
C SER A 627 0.66 18.51 27.29
N GLU A 628 2.00 18.46 27.28
CA GLU A 628 2.85 19.55 27.73
C GLU A 628 2.73 20.80 26.85
N LYS A 629 2.93 21.96 27.46
CA LYS A 629 2.82 23.28 26.81
C LYS A 629 4.09 24.09 27.07
N PRO A 630 4.61 24.84 26.08
CA PRO A 630 4.10 24.98 24.71
C PRO A 630 4.42 23.77 23.83
N ALA A 631 3.49 23.41 22.96
CA ALA A 631 3.66 22.31 22.01
C ALA A 631 4.13 22.84 20.65
N LEU A 632 5.44 23.01 20.51
CA LEU A 632 6.09 23.54 19.31
C LEU A 632 6.67 22.41 18.46
N PHE A 633 6.37 22.42 17.16
CA PHE A 633 6.83 21.41 16.21
C PHE A 633 7.65 22.05 15.09
N ASP A 634 8.82 21.49 14.80
CA ASP A 634 9.66 21.89 13.68
C ASP A 634 9.51 20.92 12.50
N LEU A 635 9.63 21.43 11.28
CA LEU A 635 9.63 20.59 10.10
C LEU A 635 10.92 19.75 10.05
N GLN A 636 10.78 18.43 10.11
CA GLN A 636 11.91 17.50 10.01
C GLN A 636 12.11 16.95 8.59
N SER A 637 11.06 16.43 7.95
CA SER A 637 11.13 15.88 6.59
C SER A 637 9.81 15.98 5.84
N ILE A 638 9.87 15.89 4.50
CA ILE A 638 8.71 15.88 3.62
C ILE A 638 8.91 14.83 2.54
N VAL A 639 7.92 13.96 2.35
CA VAL A 639 7.83 13.08 1.19
C VAL A 639 6.97 13.75 0.11
N CYS A 640 7.52 13.93 -1.09
CA CYS A 640 6.87 14.63 -2.19
C CYS A 640 6.64 13.68 -3.38
N HIS A 641 5.38 13.42 -3.71
CA HIS A 641 5.00 12.76 -4.96
C HIS A 641 5.07 13.75 -6.13
N LYS A 642 5.88 13.46 -7.17
CA LYS A 642 6.18 14.37 -8.28
C LYS A 642 5.53 13.89 -9.57
N GLY A 643 4.35 14.40 -9.85
CA GLY A 643 3.60 14.05 -11.06
C GLY A 643 2.26 14.75 -11.09
N THR A 644 1.59 14.72 -12.23
CA THR A 644 0.21 15.24 -12.38
C THR A 644 -0.82 14.13 -12.32
N SER A 645 -0.41 12.88 -12.44
CA SER A 645 -1.26 11.70 -12.28
C SER A 645 -1.34 11.29 -10.81
N VAL A 646 -2.44 10.64 -10.43
CA VAL A 646 -2.55 9.91 -9.15
C VAL A 646 -1.97 8.50 -9.25
N HIS A 647 -1.90 7.95 -10.46
CA HIS A 647 -1.41 6.60 -10.72
C HIS A 647 0.08 6.55 -11.04
N ALA A 648 0.73 7.71 -11.23
CA ALA A 648 2.16 7.76 -11.48
C ALA A 648 2.84 9.09 -11.12
N GLY A 649 4.08 9.00 -10.63
CA GLY A 649 4.97 10.15 -10.37
C GLY A 649 6.03 9.91 -9.28
#